data_AF-A0A3R6HVW3-F1
#
_entry.id   AF-A0A3R6HVW3-F1
#
_cell.length_a   1.000
_cell.length_b   1.000
_cell.length_c   1.000
_cell.angle_alpha   90.00
_cell.angle_beta   90.00
_cell.angle_gamma   90.00
#
_symmetry.space_group_name_H-M   'P 1'
#
loop_
_entity.id
_entity.type
_entity.pdbx_description
1 polymer ?
#
loop_
_entity_poly.entity_id
_entity_poly.type
_entity_poly.pdbx_seq_one_letter_code
_entity_poly.pdbx_strand_id
1 'polypeptide(L)'
;MEYYGNTLCISAPELIETGIITQSNYKAMAARNRINVVRRGGGASGCTALIAVDSLPTKYRKAVEVEFPGGPEVRLRGWITSNYEVDQHAMCYFQSRQQTGLDLSAEKIQEYVVNASVLNTCIKLYERASAYRKLMGERYDWEMMASTIKVLKETYHHTLPESTLRFRKKVNEYKAGGYGVLISGKFGNQNTRKVDVKTEKLVIGLQCLPNKPLNSQVKDLYDSFVCGELDVYDVQTGELFDPEDFCDKDGNPKSLSDSTIRNILNKPKNRLIWDKSQLSWSAFMHESMPHMHRHAGEYSLSQITMDDVDLTRKLKDTKLRVKAYYAYDSVSQCVLGASYSRDKDQNLVKECFREMFRLIAKHGWGIPAGIEVENHLMSEYKYTLLQEGTVFSYVRYCAPLNSQEKQAESLNGAKKRRIIHRNHVGIGRFYGKWKYRVESKKISDAGNDTWEDKQYYSFNELVADDRRDNYEWNHTLHPNQKKYPGMTRWDVLMEHINPNLRPFDAITLARYIGEKVETSVRRNSTVRVAYEDWWLSKPDVLERLAPNNYKVTAYYLPDEDGKPQDVFIFQGDRYIDQVERVETYNRVMAEQTEEDKKKFYHQQKKVKEFMNYTNRNLVPRLGIHNSKDYEEEQQKEIEELAAKPTGMDIYTSDIPDSDFGVQTAGKVLQGTSSISEEDENALAIAMAFDQV
;
A
#
# COMPACT_ATOMS: atom_id res chain seq x y z
N MET A 1 62.32 7.39 44.72
CA MET A 1 61.60 8.70 44.76
C MET A 1 60.17 8.55 44.25
N GLU A 2 59.18 8.98 45.03
CA GLU A 2 57.75 8.90 44.69
C GLU A 2 56.98 10.15 45.16
N TYR A 3 55.78 10.39 44.60
CA TYR A 3 54.89 11.46 45.07
C TYR A 3 53.90 10.94 46.10
N TYR A 4 53.75 11.66 47.21
CA TYR A 4 52.67 11.47 48.17
C TYR A 4 51.90 12.79 48.31
N GLY A 5 50.68 12.83 47.79
CA GLY A 5 49.99 14.08 47.49
C GLY A 5 50.76 14.93 46.47
N ASN A 6 50.89 16.24 46.72
CA ASN A 6 51.62 17.17 45.85
C ASN A 6 53.12 17.35 46.22
N THR A 7 53.68 16.45 47.01
CA THR A 7 55.06 16.59 47.53
C THR A 7 55.95 15.46 47.03
N LEU A 8 57.07 15.81 46.38
CA LEU A 8 58.10 14.84 45.99
C LEU A 8 58.75 14.29 47.25
N CYS A 9 58.65 12.97 47.41
CA CYS A 9 59.18 12.28 48.57
C CYS A 9 60.27 11.27 48.17
N ILE A 10 61.19 11.05 49.09
CA ILE A 10 62.14 9.95 49.05
C ILE A 10 61.90 9.08 50.29
N SER A 11 62.03 7.76 50.13
CA SER A 11 61.79 6.88 51.27
C SER A 11 62.95 6.96 52.26
N ALA A 12 62.66 6.80 53.56
CA ALA A 12 63.69 6.78 54.59
C ALA A 12 64.75 5.70 54.35
N PRO A 13 64.38 4.46 53.97
CA PRO A 13 65.35 3.43 53.58
C PRO A 13 66.23 3.88 52.41
N GLU A 14 65.65 4.43 51.33
CA GLU A 14 66.43 4.93 50.18
C GLU A 14 67.45 5.99 50.60
N LEU A 15 67.11 6.93 51.50
CA LEU A 15 68.05 7.94 52.00
C LEU A 15 69.19 7.36 52.85
N ILE A 16 68.93 6.26 53.55
CA ILE A 16 69.83 5.67 54.54
C ILE A 16 70.76 4.64 53.90
N GLU A 17 70.21 3.80 53.02
CA GLU A 17 70.93 2.75 52.30
C GLU A 17 71.86 3.32 51.22
N THR A 18 71.50 4.44 50.59
CA THR A 18 72.38 5.17 49.66
C THR A 18 73.48 5.98 50.36
N GLY A 19 73.53 5.98 51.70
CA GLY A 19 74.54 6.69 52.47
C GLY A 19 74.38 8.22 52.48
N ILE A 20 73.31 8.77 51.89
CA ILE A 20 73.03 10.20 51.88
C ILE A 20 72.84 10.73 53.31
N ILE A 21 72.14 9.99 54.17
CA ILE A 21 72.00 10.30 55.59
C ILE A 21 72.20 9.03 56.44
N THR A 22 72.86 9.14 57.59
CA THR A 22 72.96 8.00 58.51
C THR A 22 71.65 7.80 59.29
N GLN A 23 71.34 6.56 59.68
CA GLN A 23 70.13 6.21 60.43
C GLN A 23 69.95 7.07 61.70
N SER A 24 71.04 7.30 62.44
CA SER A 24 71.04 8.11 63.67
C SER A 24 70.73 9.58 63.37
N ASN A 25 71.27 10.12 62.27
CA ASN A 25 71.06 11.50 61.86
C ASN A 25 69.65 11.73 61.31
N TYR A 26 69.10 10.77 60.56
CA TYR A 26 67.70 10.78 60.13
C TYR A 26 66.74 10.85 61.34
N LYS A 27 66.92 9.96 62.33
CA LYS A 27 66.09 9.95 63.55
C LYS A 27 66.17 11.28 64.31
N ALA A 28 67.36 11.86 64.42
CA ALA A 28 67.56 13.16 65.08
C ALA A 28 66.91 14.33 64.31
N MET A 29 67.01 14.34 62.98
CA MET A 29 66.39 15.39 62.15
C MET A 29 64.86 15.30 62.15
N ALA A 30 64.31 14.08 62.09
CA ALA A 30 62.87 13.85 62.17
C ALA A 30 62.31 14.29 63.54
N ALA A 31 62.97 13.93 64.65
CA ALA A 31 62.55 14.31 66.00
C ALA A 31 62.62 15.83 66.26
N ARG A 32 63.54 16.53 65.59
CA ARG A 32 63.72 17.99 65.70
C ARG A 32 62.91 18.79 64.67
N ASN A 33 62.01 18.15 63.91
CA ASN A 33 61.23 18.76 62.83
C ASN A 33 62.09 19.49 61.77
N ARG A 34 63.33 19.04 61.53
CA ARG A 34 64.22 19.62 60.50
C ARG A 34 64.02 19.03 59.11
N ILE A 35 63.26 17.94 59.01
CA ILE A 35 62.81 17.31 57.78
C ILE A 35 61.31 17.04 57.94
N ASN A 36 60.56 17.18 56.86
CA ASN A 36 59.13 16.95 56.85
C ASN A 36 58.84 15.50 56.45
N VAL A 37 58.40 14.69 57.41
CA VAL A 37 57.98 13.31 57.20
C VAL A 37 56.51 13.31 56.82
N VAL A 38 56.23 13.21 55.51
CA VAL A 38 54.88 13.34 54.94
C VAL A 38 54.04 12.08 55.20
N ARG A 39 54.69 10.92 55.32
CA ARG A 39 54.07 9.64 55.72
C ARG A 39 54.91 9.00 56.81
N ARG A 40 54.32 8.76 57.99
CA ARG A 40 54.98 8.00 59.08
C ARG A 40 54.99 6.52 58.72
N GLY A 41 56.15 5.88 58.79
CA GLY A 41 56.28 4.42 58.65
C GLY A 41 56.01 3.72 59.98
N GLY A 42 55.44 2.51 59.93
CA GLY A 42 55.31 1.64 61.12
C GLY A 42 53.92 1.10 61.48
N GLY A 43 52.89 1.31 60.65
CA GLY A 43 51.53 0.83 60.95
C GLY A 43 51.14 -0.54 60.36
N ALA A 44 51.79 -0.97 59.28
CA ALA A 44 51.53 -2.25 58.60
C ALA A 44 52.79 -2.69 57.81
N SER A 45 52.92 -3.99 57.53
CA SER A 45 54.03 -4.54 56.72
C SER A 45 54.07 -3.87 55.35
N GLY A 46 55.20 -3.23 55.01
CA GLY A 46 55.40 -2.51 53.74
C GLY A 46 55.22 -0.99 53.77
N CYS A 47 54.75 -0.38 54.87
CA CYS A 47 54.63 1.08 54.96
C CYS A 47 55.94 1.77 55.35
N THR A 48 56.73 2.19 54.35
CA THR A 48 57.96 2.97 54.53
C THR A 48 57.66 4.46 54.81
N ALA A 49 58.50 5.10 55.63
CA ALA A 49 58.36 6.53 55.91
C ALA A 49 58.83 7.37 54.70
N LEU A 50 58.06 8.40 54.36
CA LEU A 50 58.33 9.28 53.21
C LEU A 50 58.73 10.68 53.67
N ILE A 51 59.84 11.18 53.15
CA ILE A 51 60.41 12.48 53.49
C ILE A 51 60.26 13.41 52.30
N ALA A 52 59.71 14.61 52.52
CA ALA A 52 59.65 15.64 51.49
C ALA A 52 61.07 16.08 51.09
N VAL A 53 61.45 15.89 49.82
CA VAL A 53 62.80 16.19 49.31
C VAL A 53 63.16 17.67 49.52
N ASP A 54 62.19 18.58 49.32
CA ASP A 54 62.38 20.03 49.51
C ASP A 54 62.65 20.44 50.97
N SER A 55 62.29 19.58 51.93
CA SER A 55 62.55 19.82 53.36
C SER A 55 63.96 19.40 53.81
N LEU A 56 64.71 18.72 52.95
CA LEU A 56 66.07 18.29 53.27
C LEU A 56 67.02 19.49 53.33
N PRO A 57 67.93 19.55 54.33
CA PRO A 57 68.98 20.56 54.38
C PRO A 57 69.83 20.55 53.10
N THR A 58 70.35 21.71 52.71
CA THR A 58 70.99 21.97 51.40
C THR A 58 72.05 20.93 51.00
N LYS A 59 72.82 20.42 51.97
CA LYS A 59 73.83 19.37 51.75
C LYS A 59 73.21 18.05 51.27
N TYR A 60 72.16 17.59 51.94
CA TYR A 60 71.48 16.32 51.63
C TYR A 60 70.62 16.44 50.40
N ARG A 61 69.97 17.59 50.18
CA ARG A 61 69.19 17.83 48.98
C ARG A 61 70.05 17.76 47.71
N LYS A 62 71.23 18.39 47.71
CA LYS A 62 72.19 18.29 46.59
C LYS A 62 72.68 16.86 46.36
N ALA A 63 72.90 16.08 47.42
CA ALA A 63 73.29 14.68 47.30
C ALA A 63 72.17 13.82 46.68
N VAL A 64 70.91 14.06 47.06
CA VAL A 64 69.74 13.41 46.44
C VAL A 64 69.62 13.77 44.95
N GLU A 65 69.90 15.02 44.57
CA GLU A 65 69.85 15.47 43.16
C GLU A 65 70.96 14.85 42.29
N VAL A 66 72.11 14.49 42.88
CA VAL A 66 73.23 13.83 42.18
C VAL A 66 73.00 12.32 42.07
N GLU A 67 72.55 11.67 43.14
CA GLU A 67 72.36 10.21 43.20
C GLU A 67 71.12 9.77 42.42
N PHE A 68 70.11 10.65 42.30
CA PHE A 68 68.90 10.41 41.54
C PHE A 68 68.71 11.47 40.43
N PRO A 69 69.53 11.42 39.35
CA PRO A 69 69.37 12.30 38.20
C PRO A 69 68.02 12.02 37.51
N GLY A 70 67.30 13.08 37.12
CA GLY A 70 65.93 12.97 36.57
C GLY A 70 64.81 13.44 37.52
N GLY A 71 65.16 13.97 38.70
CA GLY A 71 64.21 14.62 39.61
C GLY A 71 63.23 15.60 38.93
N PRO A 72 63.66 16.51 38.03
CA PRO A 72 62.75 17.40 37.30
C PRO A 72 61.76 16.68 36.37
N GLU A 73 62.20 15.65 35.63
CA GLU A 73 61.33 14.87 34.75
C GLU A 73 60.31 14.04 35.54
N VAL A 74 60.74 13.44 36.66
CA VAL A 74 59.83 12.74 37.59
C VAL A 74 58.83 13.73 38.21
N ARG A 75 59.26 14.95 38.54
CA ARG A 75 58.38 16.02 39.03
C ARG A 75 57.35 16.44 37.98
N LEU A 76 57.78 16.62 36.75
CA LEU A 76 56.94 17.00 35.63
C LEU A 76 55.90 15.92 35.31
N ARG A 77 56.34 14.65 35.25
CA ARG A 77 55.45 13.50 35.08
C ARG A 77 54.38 13.43 36.17
N GLY A 78 54.80 13.50 37.44
CA GLY A 78 53.87 13.49 38.58
C GLY A 78 52.86 14.63 38.55
N TRP A 79 53.30 15.83 38.15
CA TRP A 79 52.41 16.97 37.99
C TRP A 79 51.38 16.76 36.87
N ILE A 80 51.81 16.29 35.69
CA ILE A 80 50.91 16.03 34.56
C ILE A 80 49.88 14.96 34.96
N THR A 81 50.32 13.85 35.56
CA THR A 81 49.40 12.79 36.00
C THR A 81 48.39 13.29 37.05
N SER A 82 48.80 14.19 37.96
CA SER A 82 47.92 14.74 39.00
C SER A 82 47.00 15.87 38.51
N ASN A 83 47.29 16.48 37.36
CA ASN A 83 46.50 17.57 36.76
C ASN A 83 45.80 17.14 35.47
N TYR A 84 45.95 15.89 35.06
CA TYR A 84 45.28 15.31 33.92
C TYR A 84 43.81 15.11 34.25
N GLU A 85 42.95 15.76 33.48
CA GLU A 85 41.51 15.61 33.53
C GLU A 85 41.03 15.27 32.14
N VAL A 86 40.13 14.28 32.04
CA VAL A 86 39.50 13.94 30.76
C VAL A 86 38.63 15.12 30.33
N ASP A 87 38.93 15.66 29.16
CA ASP A 87 38.20 16.80 28.60
C ASP A 87 36.79 16.36 28.17
N GLN A 88 35.81 16.69 29.01
CA GLN A 88 34.40 16.43 28.74
C GLN A 88 33.88 17.24 27.53
N HIS A 89 34.42 18.43 27.29
CA HIS A 89 34.04 19.23 26.11
C HIS A 89 34.59 18.60 24.82
N ALA A 90 35.80 18.04 24.86
CA ALA A 90 36.32 17.24 23.75
C ALA A 90 35.43 16.01 23.49
N MET A 91 34.94 15.35 24.54
CA MET A 91 34.01 14.22 24.41
C MET A 91 32.71 14.64 23.71
N CYS A 92 32.08 15.72 24.16
CA CYS A 92 30.87 16.26 23.53
C CYS A 92 31.14 16.69 22.07
N TYR A 93 32.30 17.29 21.80
CA TYR A 93 32.67 17.72 20.45
C TYR A 93 32.82 16.55 19.51
N PHE A 94 33.64 15.55 19.84
CA PHE A 94 33.92 14.42 18.95
C PHE A 94 32.73 13.44 18.80
N GLN A 95 31.80 13.41 19.76
CA GLN A 95 30.54 12.68 19.63
C GLN A 95 29.50 13.41 18.77
N SER A 96 29.59 14.74 18.65
CA SER A 96 28.59 15.54 17.93
C SER A 96 28.91 15.63 16.44
N ARG A 97 28.13 14.93 15.62
CA ARG A 97 28.19 15.05 14.15
C ARG A 97 28.01 16.49 13.67
N GLN A 98 27.20 17.30 14.37
CA GLN A 98 27.00 18.71 14.00
C GLN A 98 28.27 19.55 14.16
N GLN A 99 29.14 19.19 15.11
CA GLN A 99 30.38 19.92 15.36
C GLN A 99 31.56 19.38 14.54
N THR A 100 31.65 18.06 14.37
CA THR A 100 32.74 17.42 13.61
C THR A 100 32.48 17.34 12.10
N GLY A 101 31.20 17.40 11.68
CA GLY A 101 30.77 17.07 10.32
C GLY A 101 30.91 15.58 9.96
N LEU A 102 31.25 14.71 10.92
CA LEU A 102 31.66 13.32 10.70
C LEU A 102 31.10 12.38 11.79
N ASP A 103 30.75 11.16 11.40
CA ASP A 103 30.44 10.07 12.34
C ASP A 103 31.73 9.29 12.66
N LEU A 104 32.43 9.69 13.73
CA LEU A 104 33.68 9.06 14.19
C LEU A 104 33.40 7.76 14.96
N SER A 105 34.27 6.76 14.83
CA SER A 105 34.18 5.53 15.64
C SER A 105 34.50 5.81 17.10
N ALA A 106 33.97 4.99 18.02
CA ALA A 106 34.24 5.12 19.46
C ALA A 106 35.75 5.12 19.78
N GLU A 107 36.53 4.28 19.09
CA GLU A 107 37.99 4.24 19.21
C GLU A 107 38.63 5.58 18.82
N LYS A 108 38.18 6.20 17.72
CA LYS A 108 38.72 7.50 17.26
C LYS A 108 38.28 8.66 18.13
N ILE A 109 37.05 8.62 18.64
CA ILE A 109 36.57 9.58 19.64
C ILE A 109 37.46 9.51 20.88
N GLN A 110 37.69 8.32 21.42
CA GLN A 110 38.54 8.14 22.60
C GLN A 110 39.98 8.61 22.33
N GLU A 111 40.57 8.25 21.19
CA GLU A 111 41.90 8.72 20.78
C GLU A 111 41.98 10.27 20.78
N TYR A 112 41.00 10.94 20.17
CA TYR A 112 41.00 12.40 20.08
C TYR A 112 40.69 13.09 21.40
N VAL A 113 39.83 12.53 22.24
CA VAL A 113 39.56 13.02 23.60
C VAL A 113 40.82 12.92 24.46
N VAL A 114 41.52 11.79 24.42
CA VAL A 114 42.79 11.61 25.14
C VAL A 114 43.82 12.62 24.64
N ASN A 115 43.98 12.77 23.33
CA ASN A 115 44.91 13.74 22.75
C ASN A 115 44.58 15.19 23.19
N ALA A 116 43.30 15.58 23.19
CA ALA A 116 42.85 16.89 23.66
C ALA A 116 43.13 17.08 25.17
N SER A 117 42.83 16.07 25.98
CA SER A 117 43.05 16.08 27.43
C SER A 117 44.53 16.27 27.79
N VAL A 118 45.41 15.54 27.09
CA VAL A 118 46.87 15.69 27.24
C VAL A 118 47.33 17.08 26.80
N LEU A 119 46.89 17.56 25.63
CA LEU A 119 47.25 18.90 25.14
C LEU A 119 46.78 20.03 26.08
N ASN A 120 45.55 19.96 26.57
CA ASN A 120 45.01 20.93 27.54
C ASN A 120 45.84 20.94 28.83
N THR A 121 46.28 19.77 29.31
CA THR A 121 47.12 19.66 30.50
C THR A 121 48.49 20.31 30.28
N CYS A 122 49.11 20.08 29.11
CA CYS A 122 50.36 20.76 28.73
C CYS A 122 50.19 22.27 28.61
N ILE A 123 49.09 22.73 28.01
CA ILE A 123 48.79 24.15 27.84
C ILE A 123 48.58 24.83 29.20
N LYS A 124 47.85 24.18 30.11
CA LYS A 124 47.64 24.63 31.49
C LYS A 124 48.97 24.80 32.24
N LEU A 125 49.95 23.92 32.00
CA LEU A 125 51.29 24.09 32.56
C LEU A 125 52.05 25.25 31.93
N TYR A 126 52.01 25.36 30.60
CA TYR A 126 52.68 26.41 29.84
C TYR A 126 52.21 27.82 30.25
N GLU A 127 50.92 27.99 30.53
CA GLU A 127 50.32 29.27 30.91
C GLU A 127 50.57 29.65 32.38
N ARG A 128 50.87 28.68 33.24
CA ARG A 128 51.12 28.92 34.67
C ARG A 128 52.61 29.11 34.94
N ALA A 129 53.05 30.37 34.87
CA ALA A 129 54.45 30.74 35.10
C ALA A 129 55.03 30.24 36.43
N SER A 130 54.25 30.27 37.51
CA SER A 130 54.67 29.73 38.81
C SER A 130 54.85 28.20 38.80
N ALA A 131 54.04 27.48 38.01
CA ALA A 131 54.07 26.03 37.95
C ALA A 131 55.24 25.51 37.11
N TYR A 132 55.44 26.02 35.88
CA TYR A 132 56.59 25.58 35.09
C TYR A 132 57.92 26.06 35.70
N ARG A 133 57.97 27.23 36.36
CA ARG A 133 59.19 27.67 37.04
C ARG A 133 59.63 26.74 38.17
N LYS A 134 58.66 26.15 38.87
CA LYS A 134 58.91 25.16 39.92
C LYS A 134 59.35 23.80 39.37
N LEU A 135 58.87 23.43 38.18
CA LEU A 135 59.05 22.09 37.61
C LEU A 135 60.21 21.99 36.62
N MET A 136 60.48 23.05 35.85
CA MET A 136 61.41 23.07 34.71
C MET A 136 62.51 24.15 34.82
N GLY A 137 62.42 25.08 35.77
CA GLY A 137 63.36 26.21 35.90
C GLY A 137 62.86 27.51 35.25
N GLU A 138 63.74 28.50 35.04
CA GLU A 138 63.32 29.88 34.71
C GLU A 138 62.47 30.01 33.43
N ARG A 139 62.66 29.10 32.46
CA ARG A 139 61.95 29.08 31.17
C ARG A 139 61.26 27.74 30.96
N TYR A 140 60.19 27.75 30.15
CA TYR A 140 59.49 26.54 29.76
C TYR A 140 60.37 25.69 28.83
N ASP A 141 60.67 24.46 29.24
CA ASP A 141 61.51 23.54 28.51
C ASP A 141 60.65 22.62 27.61
N TRP A 142 60.73 22.85 26.29
CA TRP A 142 60.00 22.07 25.30
C TRP A 142 60.58 20.67 25.10
N GLU A 143 61.88 20.49 25.30
CA GLU A 143 62.53 19.18 25.16
C GLU A 143 62.13 18.27 26.32
N MET A 144 62.14 18.82 27.54
CA MET A 144 61.68 18.12 28.74
C MET A 144 60.17 17.80 28.69
N MET A 145 59.35 18.68 28.10
CA MET A 145 57.93 18.37 27.86
C MET A 145 57.76 17.25 26.83
N ALA A 146 58.49 17.30 25.71
CA ALA A 146 58.40 16.27 24.67
C ALA A 146 58.88 14.89 25.17
N SER A 147 59.95 14.85 25.99
CA SER A 147 60.43 13.62 26.64
C SER A 147 59.37 13.05 27.58
N THR A 148 58.72 13.91 28.38
CA THR A 148 57.66 13.48 29.30
C THR A 148 56.43 12.96 28.56
N ILE A 149 56.02 13.62 27.46
CA ILE A 149 54.90 13.19 26.63
C ILE A 149 55.17 11.84 25.97
N LYS A 150 56.42 11.59 25.55
CA LYS A 150 56.82 10.27 25.03
C LYS A 150 56.60 9.16 26.07
N VAL A 151 56.91 9.41 27.34
CA VAL A 151 56.68 8.45 28.44
C VAL A 151 55.19 8.30 28.76
N LEU A 152 54.43 9.39 28.74
CA LEU A 152 52.99 9.38 29.03
C LEU A 152 52.15 8.65 27.98
N LYS A 153 52.70 8.43 26.78
CA LYS A 153 52.10 7.60 25.74
C LYS A 153 51.80 6.18 26.22
N GLU A 154 52.64 5.60 27.07
CA GLU A 154 52.42 4.28 27.66
C GLU A 154 51.26 4.26 28.66
N THR A 155 51.01 5.40 29.32
CA THR A 155 49.98 5.52 30.37
C THR A 155 48.60 5.86 29.80
N TYR A 156 48.56 6.76 28.82
CA TYR A 156 47.29 7.27 28.27
C TYR A 156 47.00 6.81 26.84
N HIS A 157 47.93 6.12 26.17
CA HIS A 157 47.79 5.63 24.79
C HIS A 157 47.47 6.73 23.75
N HIS A 158 47.99 7.94 23.95
CA HIS A 158 47.80 9.06 23.04
C HIS A 158 48.62 8.92 21.74
N THR A 159 48.22 9.64 20.69
CA THR A 159 48.87 9.61 19.36
C THR A 159 49.60 10.92 18.99
N LEU A 160 49.88 11.76 20.00
CA LEU A 160 50.61 13.03 19.82
C LEU A 160 52.06 12.84 19.32
N PRO A 161 52.63 13.83 18.60
CA PRO A 161 54.00 13.73 18.08
C PRO A 161 55.07 13.67 19.19
N GLU A 162 56.06 12.80 19.04
CA GLU A 162 57.17 12.64 20.00
C GLU A 162 58.34 13.60 19.75
N SER A 163 58.46 14.14 18.54
CA SER A 163 59.50 15.13 18.19
C SER A 163 59.14 16.50 18.77
N THR A 164 60.07 17.13 19.49
CA THR A 164 59.92 18.46 20.10
C THR A 164 59.33 19.50 19.14
N LEU A 165 59.86 19.59 17.91
CA LEU A 165 59.39 20.54 16.89
C LEU A 165 57.95 20.25 16.44
N ARG A 166 57.64 18.98 16.17
CA ARG A 166 56.29 18.57 15.73
C ARG A 166 55.26 18.72 16.85
N PHE A 167 55.64 18.40 18.08
CA PHE A 167 54.80 18.57 19.25
C PHE A 167 54.49 20.04 19.48
N ARG A 168 55.51 20.91 19.49
CA ARG A 168 55.35 22.36 19.62
C ARG A 168 54.45 22.93 18.52
N LYS A 169 54.65 22.51 17.26
CA LYS A 169 53.76 22.88 16.14
C LYS A 169 52.31 22.47 16.43
N LYS A 170 52.10 21.22 16.86
CA LYS A 170 50.76 20.69 17.14
C LYS A 170 50.06 21.42 18.28
N VAL A 171 50.78 21.77 19.35
CA VAL A 171 50.26 22.59 20.46
C VAL A 171 49.82 23.96 19.96
N ASN A 172 50.61 24.62 19.12
CA ASN A 172 50.26 25.92 18.54
C ASN A 172 49.04 25.82 17.59
N GLU A 173 49.01 24.82 16.71
CA GLU A 173 47.85 24.57 15.83
C GLU A 173 46.59 24.34 16.65
N TYR A 174 46.67 23.52 17.70
CA TYR A 174 45.54 23.23 18.59
C TYR A 174 45.08 24.47 19.38
N LYS A 175 46.01 25.31 19.85
CA LYS A 175 45.67 26.60 20.48
C LYS A 175 44.92 27.53 19.53
N ALA A 176 45.24 27.51 18.24
CA ALA A 176 44.61 28.38 17.24
C ALA A 176 43.28 27.82 16.71
N GLY A 177 43.19 26.51 16.49
CA GLY A 177 42.05 25.86 15.81
C GLY A 177 41.20 24.91 16.65
N GLY A 178 41.50 24.76 17.94
CA GLY A 178 40.74 23.93 18.87
C GLY A 178 40.68 22.44 18.50
N TYR A 179 39.59 21.77 18.89
CA TYR A 179 39.41 20.32 18.73
C TYR A 179 39.47 19.83 17.27
N GLY A 180 38.98 20.62 16.32
CA GLY A 180 38.95 20.26 14.90
C GLY A 180 40.32 19.91 14.32
N VAL A 181 41.40 20.49 14.86
CA VAL A 181 42.79 20.23 14.45
C VAL A 181 43.26 18.81 14.75
N LEU A 182 42.61 18.11 15.68
CA LEU A 182 42.94 16.71 16.00
C LEU A 182 42.32 15.72 15.01
N ILE A 183 41.27 16.12 14.29
CA ILE A 183 40.65 15.29 13.26
C ILE A 183 41.64 15.15 12.11
N SER A 184 41.94 13.90 11.74
CA SER A 184 42.83 13.65 10.61
C SER A 184 42.20 14.19 9.32
N GLY A 185 42.95 14.95 8.54
CA GLY A 185 42.54 15.41 7.20
C GLY A 185 42.35 14.31 6.16
N LYS A 186 42.41 13.03 6.56
CA LYS A 186 41.93 11.88 5.77
C LYS A 186 40.42 11.70 5.88
N PHE A 187 39.83 12.11 7.00
CA PHE A 187 38.38 12.10 7.17
C PHE A 187 37.77 13.31 6.45
N GLY A 188 36.80 13.07 5.58
CA GLY A 188 36.12 14.13 4.81
C GLY A 188 36.90 14.69 3.62
N ASN A 189 38.07 14.13 3.27
CA ASN A 189 38.88 14.65 2.15
C ASN A 189 38.27 14.26 0.79
N GLN A 190 37.54 15.18 0.17
CA GLN A 190 37.01 15.00 -1.19
C GLN A 190 38.12 15.06 -2.25
N ASN A 191 39.23 15.78 -1.99
CA ASN A 191 40.31 16.02 -2.96
C ASN A 191 41.19 14.79 -3.26
N THR A 192 41.03 13.69 -2.52
CA THR A 192 41.73 12.41 -2.73
C THR A 192 40.82 11.33 -3.30
N ARG A 193 39.54 11.64 -3.57
CA ARG A 193 38.58 10.65 -4.07
C ARG A 193 38.87 10.35 -5.54
N LYS A 194 39.56 9.24 -5.81
CA LYS A 194 39.77 8.71 -7.17
C LYS A 194 38.47 8.35 -7.90
N VAL A 195 37.31 8.40 -7.27
CA VAL A 195 36.01 8.09 -7.90
C VAL A 195 35.08 9.27 -7.69
N ASP A 196 34.90 10.06 -8.74
CA ASP A 196 33.91 11.13 -8.79
C ASP A 196 32.59 10.62 -9.41
N VAL A 197 31.62 11.52 -9.53
CA VAL A 197 30.28 11.21 -10.05
C VAL A 197 30.33 10.79 -11.52
N LYS A 198 31.17 11.43 -12.35
CA LYS A 198 31.31 11.08 -13.79
C LYS A 198 31.87 9.66 -13.94
N THR A 199 32.94 9.36 -13.19
CA THR A 199 33.57 8.03 -13.12
C THR A 199 32.59 6.95 -12.68
N GLU A 200 31.84 7.21 -11.61
CA GLU A 200 30.83 6.27 -11.12
C GLU A 200 29.71 6.03 -12.16
N LYS A 201 29.24 7.07 -12.84
CA LYS A 201 28.24 6.95 -13.90
C LYS A 201 28.74 6.14 -15.09
N LEU A 202 29.95 6.41 -15.59
CA LEU A 202 30.54 5.68 -16.71
C LEU A 202 30.66 4.19 -16.42
N VAL A 203 31.23 3.83 -15.25
CA VAL A 203 31.40 2.43 -14.83
C VAL A 203 30.05 1.69 -14.71
N ILE A 204 29.01 2.36 -14.20
CA ILE A 204 27.65 1.78 -14.15
C ILE A 204 27.06 1.64 -15.56
N GLY A 205 27.27 2.64 -16.43
CA GLY A 205 26.83 2.60 -17.82
C GLY A 205 27.39 1.40 -18.57
N LEU A 206 28.70 1.16 -18.44
CA LEU A 206 29.37 -0.02 -18.99
C LEU A 206 28.79 -1.34 -18.43
N GLN A 207 28.44 -1.38 -17.14
CA GLN A 207 27.79 -2.55 -16.54
C GLN A 207 26.36 -2.78 -17.06
N CYS A 208 25.68 -1.73 -17.53
CA CYS A 208 24.32 -1.78 -18.06
C CYS A 208 24.24 -2.19 -19.54
N LEU A 209 25.37 -2.54 -20.17
CA LEU A 209 25.38 -3.05 -21.55
C LEU A 209 24.52 -4.34 -21.68
N PRO A 210 23.88 -4.56 -22.84
CA PRO A 210 22.94 -5.68 -23.03
C PRO A 210 23.52 -7.08 -22.79
N ASN A 211 24.82 -7.24 -23.01
CA ASN A 211 25.54 -8.51 -22.82
C ASN A 211 25.87 -8.84 -21.35
N LYS A 212 25.52 -7.96 -20.39
CA LYS A 212 25.73 -8.15 -18.95
C LYS A 212 27.20 -8.50 -18.63
N PRO A 213 28.14 -7.58 -18.92
CA PRO A 213 29.55 -7.87 -18.79
C PRO A 213 29.91 -8.22 -17.34
N LEU A 214 30.86 -9.14 -17.17
CA LEU A 214 31.45 -9.46 -15.89
C LEU A 214 32.23 -8.26 -15.35
N ASN A 215 32.43 -8.19 -14.03
CA ASN A 215 33.16 -7.07 -13.40
C ASN A 215 34.57 -6.86 -13.99
N SER A 216 35.26 -7.93 -14.41
CA SER A 216 36.56 -7.84 -15.09
C SER A 216 36.43 -7.22 -16.48
N GLN A 217 35.40 -7.60 -17.24
CA GLN A 217 35.13 -7.01 -18.56
C GLN A 217 34.75 -5.54 -18.45
N VAL A 218 34.02 -5.14 -17.41
CA VAL A 218 33.73 -3.71 -17.15
C VAL A 218 35.02 -2.93 -16.88
N LYS A 219 36.00 -3.54 -16.21
CA LYS A 219 37.32 -2.93 -16.04
C LYS A 219 38.04 -2.78 -17.37
N ASP A 220 38.10 -3.84 -18.18
CA ASP A 220 38.77 -3.79 -19.48
C ASP A 220 38.15 -2.71 -20.38
N LEU A 221 36.82 -2.61 -20.42
CA LEU A 221 36.09 -1.57 -21.16
C LEU A 221 36.39 -0.16 -20.63
N TYR A 222 36.45 0.01 -19.31
CA TYR A 222 36.80 1.30 -18.71
C TYR A 222 38.23 1.70 -19.04
N ASP A 223 39.19 0.76 -18.96
CA ASP A 223 40.59 1.02 -19.27
C ASP A 223 40.78 1.36 -20.76
N SER A 224 40.13 0.63 -21.68
CA SER A 224 40.13 0.98 -23.12
C SER A 224 39.51 2.35 -23.39
N PHE A 225 38.45 2.74 -22.68
CA PHE A 225 37.86 4.08 -22.83
C PHE A 225 38.84 5.19 -22.40
N VAL A 226 39.43 5.10 -21.20
CA VAL A 226 40.35 6.16 -20.71
C VAL A 226 41.66 6.21 -21.51
N CYS A 227 42.02 5.13 -22.21
CA CYS A 227 43.14 5.08 -23.14
C CYS A 227 42.80 5.57 -24.56
N GLY A 228 41.54 5.93 -24.83
CA GLY A 228 41.10 6.42 -26.15
C GLY A 228 40.94 5.32 -27.22
N GLU A 229 40.86 4.06 -26.80
CA GLU A 229 40.65 2.90 -27.69
C GLU A 229 39.17 2.57 -27.90
N LEU A 230 38.30 3.10 -27.04
CA LEU A 230 36.87 2.84 -27.03
C LEU A 230 36.08 4.14 -26.88
N ASP A 231 35.23 4.42 -27.85
CA ASP A 231 34.24 5.50 -27.74
C ASP A 231 33.02 5.03 -26.94
N VAL A 232 32.62 5.81 -25.95
CA VAL A 232 31.42 5.57 -25.14
C VAL A 232 30.49 6.77 -25.28
N TYR A 233 29.20 6.53 -25.53
CA TYR A 233 28.19 7.57 -25.66
C TYR A 233 26.94 7.24 -24.85
N ASP A 234 26.19 8.27 -24.47
CA ASP A 234 24.87 8.12 -23.87
C ASP A 234 23.81 7.89 -24.97
N VAL A 235 23.08 6.78 -24.89
CA VAL A 235 22.13 6.35 -25.93
C VAL A 235 20.91 7.27 -26.03
N GLN A 236 20.54 7.97 -24.96
CA GLN A 236 19.37 8.86 -24.96
C GLN A 236 19.68 10.23 -25.55
N THR A 237 20.85 10.77 -25.24
CA THR A 237 21.26 12.12 -25.64
C THR A 237 22.15 12.13 -26.88
N GLY A 238 22.85 11.03 -27.17
CA GLY A 238 23.85 10.92 -28.23
C GLY A 238 25.20 11.55 -27.88
N GLU A 239 25.38 12.08 -26.66
CA GLU A 239 26.62 12.73 -26.23
C GLU A 239 27.74 11.71 -26.00
N LEU A 240 28.91 11.96 -26.57
CA LEU A 240 30.13 11.19 -26.32
C LEU A 240 30.73 11.59 -24.97
N PHE A 241 31.21 10.59 -24.23
CA PHE A 241 32.07 10.83 -23.07
C PHE A 241 33.46 11.18 -23.56
N ASP A 242 34.05 12.23 -23.00
CA ASP A 242 35.42 12.66 -23.32
C ASP A 242 36.42 11.97 -22.37
N PRO A 243 37.39 11.19 -22.87
CA PRO A 243 38.45 10.60 -22.03
C PRO A 243 39.24 11.62 -21.22
N GLU A 244 39.38 12.87 -21.69
CA GLU A 244 40.10 13.94 -20.98
C GLU A 244 39.45 14.31 -19.64
N ASP A 245 38.12 14.11 -19.51
CA ASP A 245 37.40 14.26 -18.24
C ASP A 245 37.79 13.22 -17.17
N PHE A 246 38.51 12.17 -17.58
CA PHE A 246 38.90 11.02 -16.76
C PHE A 246 40.42 10.90 -16.66
N CYS A 247 41.10 12.04 -16.47
CA CYS A 247 42.52 12.10 -16.18
C CYS A 247 42.80 12.36 -14.68
N ASP A 248 43.99 11.99 -14.21
CA ASP A 248 44.50 12.40 -12.91
C ASP A 248 45.06 13.84 -12.93
N LYS A 249 45.62 14.29 -11.80
CA LYS A 249 46.13 15.67 -11.68
C LYS A 249 47.33 15.96 -12.58
N ASP A 250 48.00 14.91 -13.04
CA ASP A 250 49.20 14.99 -13.86
C ASP A 250 48.87 14.79 -15.36
N GLY A 251 47.57 14.65 -15.70
CA GLY A 251 47.09 14.46 -17.06
C GLY A 251 47.13 13.01 -17.56
N ASN A 252 47.43 12.03 -16.69
CA ASN A 252 47.45 10.63 -17.09
C ASN A 252 46.04 10.01 -17.02
N PRO A 253 45.73 8.99 -17.85
CA PRO A 253 44.48 8.25 -17.76
C PRO A 253 44.21 7.73 -16.35
N LYS A 254 43.01 7.98 -15.84
CA LYS A 254 42.62 7.65 -14.47
C LYS A 254 42.34 6.16 -14.31
N SER A 255 43.40 5.40 -14.06
CA SER A 255 43.29 3.95 -13.83
C SER A 255 42.58 3.60 -12.51
N LEU A 256 41.62 2.66 -12.60
CA LEU A 256 40.90 2.11 -11.45
C LEU A 256 41.32 0.67 -11.18
N SER A 257 41.53 0.34 -9.90
CA SER A 257 41.79 -1.04 -9.49
C SER A 257 40.53 -1.91 -9.61
N ASP A 258 40.68 -3.23 -9.75
CA ASP A 258 39.57 -4.19 -9.71
C ASP A 258 38.70 -4.03 -8.48
N SER A 259 39.33 -3.79 -7.32
CA SER A 259 38.62 -3.57 -6.06
C SER A 259 37.77 -2.30 -6.12
N THR A 260 38.26 -1.25 -6.78
CA THR A 260 37.53 0.02 -6.95
C THR A 260 36.31 -0.17 -7.85
N ILE A 261 36.47 -0.82 -9.00
CA ILE A 261 35.36 -1.15 -9.91
C ILE A 261 34.34 -2.00 -9.18
N ARG A 262 34.76 -3.10 -8.54
CA ARG A 262 33.89 -3.97 -7.75
C ARG A 262 33.13 -3.21 -6.67
N ASN A 263 33.79 -2.30 -5.96
CA ASN A 263 33.15 -1.48 -4.93
C ASN A 263 32.14 -0.48 -5.52
N ILE A 264 32.40 0.07 -6.72
CA ILE A 264 31.41 0.90 -7.43
C ILE A 264 30.18 0.06 -7.77
N LEU A 265 30.37 -1.08 -8.43
CA LEU A 265 29.28 -1.92 -8.92
C LEU A 265 28.41 -2.50 -7.79
N ASN A 266 29.01 -2.89 -6.66
CA ASN A 266 28.29 -3.50 -5.53
C ASN A 266 27.69 -2.50 -4.54
N LYS A 267 27.81 -1.18 -4.78
CA LYS A 267 27.09 -0.20 -3.95
C LYS A 267 25.58 -0.41 -4.10
N PRO A 268 24.80 -0.47 -3.01
CA PRO A 268 23.36 -0.71 -3.09
C PRO A 268 22.62 0.26 -4.03
N LYS A 269 22.98 1.55 -4.02
CA LYS A 269 22.39 2.55 -4.93
C LYS A 269 22.64 2.25 -6.41
N ASN A 270 23.80 1.68 -6.75
CA ASN A 270 24.18 1.38 -8.13
C ASN A 270 23.58 0.03 -8.56
N ARG A 271 23.48 -0.91 -7.62
CA ARG A 271 22.77 -2.17 -7.83
C ARG A 271 21.31 -1.94 -8.23
N LEU A 272 20.63 -1.00 -7.57
CA LEU A 272 19.25 -0.63 -7.92
C LEU A 272 19.12 -0.09 -9.36
N ILE A 273 20.10 0.70 -9.83
CA ILE A 273 20.12 1.22 -11.21
C ILE A 273 20.34 0.07 -12.20
N TRP A 274 21.27 -0.83 -11.90
CA TRP A 274 21.53 -2.00 -12.70
C TRP A 274 20.31 -2.92 -12.79
N ASP A 275 19.65 -3.18 -11.65
CA ASP A 275 18.40 -3.95 -11.60
C ASP A 275 17.34 -3.32 -12.53
N LYS A 276 17.16 -2.00 -12.48
CA LYS A 276 16.21 -1.28 -13.36
C LYS A 276 16.54 -1.43 -14.85
N SER A 277 17.83 -1.50 -15.18
CA SER A 277 18.30 -1.65 -16.56
C SER A 277 18.17 -3.09 -17.08
N GLN A 278 18.36 -4.09 -16.22
CA GLN A 278 18.56 -5.48 -16.64
C GLN A 278 17.37 -6.42 -16.36
N LEU A 279 16.54 -6.09 -15.38
CA LEU A 279 15.36 -6.88 -15.04
C LEU A 279 14.18 -6.46 -15.93
N SER A 280 13.25 -7.40 -16.16
CA SER A 280 11.94 -7.02 -16.70
C SER A 280 11.25 -6.06 -15.73
N TRP A 281 10.33 -5.24 -16.24
CA TRP A 281 9.57 -4.32 -15.41
C TRP A 281 8.93 -5.01 -14.20
N SER A 282 8.34 -6.20 -14.39
CA SER A 282 7.74 -6.99 -13.31
C SER A 282 8.76 -7.48 -12.28
N ALA A 283 9.89 -8.04 -12.70
CA ALA A 283 10.93 -8.51 -11.78
C ALA A 283 11.54 -7.34 -10.99
N PHE A 284 11.78 -6.19 -11.65
CA PHE A 284 12.25 -4.99 -10.98
C PHE A 284 11.26 -4.49 -9.92
N MET A 285 9.97 -4.45 -10.24
CA MET A 285 8.92 -4.07 -9.29
C MET A 285 8.83 -5.05 -8.11
N HIS A 286 9.08 -6.34 -8.33
CA HIS A 286 8.98 -7.36 -7.29
C HIS A 286 10.20 -7.52 -6.41
N GLU A 287 11.40 -7.40 -6.97
CA GLU A 287 12.65 -7.75 -6.31
C GLU A 287 13.38 -6.52 -5.74
N SER A 288 13.26 -5.36 -6.40
CA SER A 288 14.10 -4.19 -6.10
C SER A 288 13.30 -2.95 -5.65
N MET A 289 12.07 -2.76 -6.12
CA MET A 289 11.28 -1.58 -5.79
C MET A 289 10.65 -1.65 -4.39
N PRO A 290 10.47 -0.50 -3.71
CA PRO A 290 9.77 -0.46 -2.42
C PRO A 290 8.34 -0.98 -2.51
N HIS A 291 7.94 -1.81 -1.54
CA HIS A 291 6.56 -2.29 -1.42
C HIS A 291 5.68 -1.27 -0.69
N MET A 292 4.42 -1.15 -1.12
CA MET A 292 3.42 -0.37 -0.39
C MET A 292 2.90 -1.14 0.83
N HIS A 293 3.05 -0.55 2.01
CA HIS A 293 2.50 -1.09 3.26
C HIS A 293 1.03 -0.66 3.42
N ARG A 294 0.13 -1.64 3.53
CA ARG A 294 -1.31 -1.44 3.63
C ARG A 294 -1.84 -2.15 4.88
N HIS A 295 -2.85 -1.56 5.51
CA HIS A 295 -3.63 -2.22 6.57
C HIS A 295 -4.93 -2.76 5.99
N ALA A 296 -5.51 -3.77 6.64
CA ALA A 296 -6.78 -4.35 6.22
C ALA A 296 -7.96 -3.43 6.58
N GLY A 297 -9.03 -3.50 5.79
CA GLY A 297 -10.30 -2.83 6.09
C GLY A 297 -11.06 -3.49 7.26
N GLU A 298 -12.16 -2.86 7.64
CA GLU A 298 -12.95 -3.30 8.80
C GLU A 298 -14.23 -4.05 8.46
N TYR A 299 -14.91 -3.65 7.39
CA TYR A 299 -16.23 -4.17 7.04
C TYR A 299 -16.22 -4.93 5.71
N SER A 300 -16.90 -6.06 5.69
CA SER A 300 -17.17 -6.84 4.49
C SER A 300 -18.05 -6.11 3.49
N LEU A 301 -17.88 -6.46 2.21
CA LEU A 301 -18.45 -5.81 1.03
C LEU A 301 -18.03 -4.35 0.85
N SER A 302 -17.09 -3.85 1.66
CA SER A 302 -16.49 -2.52 1.42
C SER A 302 -15.62 -2.51 0.18
N GLN A 303 -14.98 -3.64 -0.13
CA GLN A 303 -14.16 -3.78 -1.32
C GLN A 303 -14.15 -5.22 -1.81
N ILE A 304 -14.38 -5.40 -3.11
CA ILE A 304 -14.23 -6.67 -3.81
C ILE A 304 -12.91 -6.67 -4.57
N THR A 305 -12.19 -7.79 -4.58
CA THR A 305 -11.00 -8.01 -5.39
C THR A 305 -11.22 -9.21 -6.29
N MET A 306 -11.01 -9.06 -7.61
CA MET A 306 -11.35 -10.11 -8.58
C MET A 306 -10.18 -10.48 -9.49
N ASP A 307 -9.95 -11.77 -9.74
CA ASP A 307 -8.79 -12.25 -10.50
C ASP A 307 -9.04 -13.56 -11.24
N ASP A 308 -8.35 -13.75 -12.37
CA ASP A 308 -8.38 -15.01 -13.11
C ASP A 308 -7.33 -16.01 -12.60
N VAL A 309 -7.69 -17.29 -12.58
CA VAL A 309 -6.82 -18.37 -12.14
C VAL A 309 -6.93 -19.55 -13.08
N ASP A 310 -5.79 -20.06 -13.52
CA ASP A 310 -5.71 -21.35 -14.19
C ASP A 310 -5.78 -22.48 -13.15
N LEU A 311 -6.81 -23.33 -13.20
CA LEU A 311 -6.89 -24.51 -12.34
C LEU A 311 -5.65 -25.39 -12.53
N THR A 312 -5.13 -25.96 -11.43
CA THR A 312 -3.79 -26.58 -11.47
C THR A 312 -3.78 -27.92 -12.23
N ARG A 313 -4.88 -28.66 -12.17
CA ARG A 313 -5.08 -29.95 -12.85
C ARG A 313 -5.61 -29.73 -14.27
N LYS A 314 -5.26 -30.63 -15.19
CA LYS A 314 -5.47 -30.47 -16.64
C LYS A 314 -6.66 -31.30 -17.15
N LEU A 315 -7.29 -30.79 -18.20
CA LEU A 315 -8.36 -31.46 -18.92
C LEU A 315 -7.86 -32.70 -19.67
N LYS A 316 -8.69 -33.74 -19.78
CA LYS A 316 -8.37 -35.00 -20.48
C LYS A 316 -8.32 -34.87 -22.00
N ASP A 317 -9.20 -34.06 -22.55
CA ASP A 317 -9.35 -33.87 -24.00
C ASP A 317 -8.25 -32.99 -24.59
N THR A 318 -8.07 -31.79 -24.03
CA THR A 318 -7.21 -30.74 -24.57
C THR A 318 -5.84 -30.68 -23.89
N LYS A 319 -5.68 -31.31 -22.72
CA LYS A 319 -4.50 -31.16 -21.85
C LYS A 319 -4.23 -29.71 -21.41
N LEU A 320 -5.19 -28.81 -21.64
CA LEU A 320 -5.20 -27.42 -21.17
C LEU A 320 -5.76 -27.33 -19.75
N ARG A 321 -5.74 -26.12 -19.18
CA ARG A 321 -6.27 -25.82 -17.85
C ARG A 321 -7.55 -25.04 -17.96
N VAL A 322 -8.55 -25.43 -17.17
CA VAL A 322 -9.78 -24.65 -17.00
C VAL A 322 -9.41 -23.27 -16.43
N LYS A 323 -10.01 -22.24 -17.01
CA LYS A 323 -9.91 -20.86 -16.57
C LYS A 323 -11.01 -20.62 -15.54
N ALA A 324 -10.64 -20.17 -14.36
CA ALA A 324 -11.57 -19.76 -13.32
C ALA A 324 -11.45 -18.25 -13.08
N TYR A 325 -12.52 -17.62 -12.64
CA TYR A 325 -12.51 -16.22 -12.21
C TYR A 325 -13.18 -16.11 -10.86
N TYR A 326 -12.47 -15.53 -9.89
CA TYR A 326 -12.97 -15.41 -8.52
C TYR A 326 -13.24 -13.96 -8.18
N ALA A 327 -14.34 -13.73 -7.45
CA ALA A 327 -14.59 -12.51 -6.72
C ALA A 327 -14.44 -12.77 -5.23
N TYR A 328 -13.52 -12.05 -4.58
CA TYR A 328 -13.31 -12.13 -3.14
C TYR A 328 -13.77 -10.86 -2.44
N ASP A 329 -14.35 -10.99 -1.25
CA ASP A 329 -14.44 -9.88 -0.31
C ASP A 329 -13.06 -9.61 0.31
N SER A 330 -12.59 -8.36 0.27
CA SER A 330 -11.24 -7.99 0.74
C SER A 330 -11.05 -8.15 2.26
N VAL A 331 -12.12 -8.03 3.05
CA VAL A 331 -12.06 -8.09 4.52
C VAL A 331 -12.24 -9.51 5.03
N SER A 332 -13.36 -10.17 4.71
CA SER A 332 -13.63 -11.55 5.12
C SER A 332 -12.82 -12.57 4.35
N GLN A 333 -12.31 -12.22 3.17
CA GLN A 333 -11.60 -13.12 2.24
C GLN A 333 -12.50 -14.23 1.67
N CYS A 334 -13.82 -14.16 1.82
CA CYS A 334 -14.74 -15.10 1.21
C CYS A 334 -14.72 -14.99 -0.32
N VAL A 335 -14.76 -16.13 -1.00
CA VAL A 335 -15.13 -16.22 -2.42
C VAL A 335 -16.64 -15.99 -2.50
N LEU A 336 -17.05 -14.89 -3.11
CA LEU A 336 -18.45 -14.52 -3.31
C LEU A 336 -18.99 -14.99 -4.67
N GLY A 337 -18.12 -15.16 -5.66
CA GLY A 337 -18.46 -15.64 -7.00
C GLY A 337 -17.29 -16.38 -7.64
N ALA A 338 -17.57 -17.40 -8.44
CA ALA A 338 -16.60 -18.29 -9.07
C ALA A 338 -17.11 -18.85 -10.40
N SER A 339 -16.71 -18.25 -11.52
CA SER A 339 -17.06 -18.72 -12.86
C SER A 339 -15.94 -19.54 -13.49
N TYR A 340 -16.30 -20.35 -14.49
CA TYR A 340 -15.37 -21.29 -15.13
C TYR A 340 -15.60 -21.34 -16.64
N SER A 341 -14.52 -21.34 -17.42
CA SER A 341 -14.54 -21.52 -18.87
C SER A 341 -13.34 -22.35 -19.33
N ARG A 342 -13.45 -22.93 -20.53
CA ARG A 342 -12.32 -23.61 -21.19
C ARG A 342 -11.33 -22.60 -21.76
N ASP A 343 -11.82 -21.43 -22.16
CA ASP A 343 -11.05 -20.34 -22.76
C ASP A 343 -11.12 -19.08 -21.90
N LYS A 344 -10.21 -18.14 -22.13
CA LYS A 344 -10.31 -16.81 -21.50
C LYS A 344 -11.26 -15.96 -22.34
N ASP A 345 -12.54 -15.99 -21.99
CA ASP A 345 -13.60 -15.23 -22.66
C ASP A 345 -14.19 -14.15 -21.74
N GLN A 346 -14.95 -13.22 -22.33
CA GLN A 346 -15.64 -12.16 -21.56
C GLN A 346 -16.80 -12.70 -20.73
N ASN A 347 -17.38 -13.82 -21.14
CA ASN A 347 -18.49 -14.45 -20.44
C ASN A 347 -18.06 -14.93 -19.05
N LEU A 348 -16.79 -15.37 -18.91
CA LEU A 348 -16.19 -15.74 -17.64
C LEU A 348 -16.31 -14.60 -16.62
N VAL A 349 -15.97 -13.37 -16.99
CA VAL A 349 -16.08 -12.20 -16.10
C VAL A 349 -17.55 -11.89 -15.78
N LYS A 350 -18.41 -11.88 -16.80
CA LYS A 350 -19.85 -11.62 -16.66
C LYS A 350 -20.53 -12.61 -15.72
N GLU A 351 -20.25 -13.90 -15.86
CA GLU A 351 -20.79 -14.95 -14.99
C GLU A 351 -20.28 -14.84 -13.55
N CYS A 352 -19.02 -14.42 -13.35
CA CYS A 352 -18.49 -14.20 -12.00
C CYS A 352 -19.25 -13.09 -11.28
N PHE A 353 -19.53 -11.97 -11.98
CA PHE A 353 -20.37 -10.91 -11.46
C PHE A 353 -21.79 -11.39 -11.17
N ARG A 354 -22.41 -12.15 -12.08
CA ARG A 354 -23.76 -12.71 -11.88
C ARG A 354 -23.83 -13.56 -10.62
N GLU A 355 -22.90 -14.50 -10.45
CA GLU A 355 -22.88 -15.37 -9.27
C GLU A 355 -22.69 -14.59 -7.97
N MET A 356 -21.76 -13.62 -7.96
CA MET A 356 -21.55 -12.74 -6.82
C MET A 356 -22.83 -11.95 -6.47
N PHE A 357 -23.47 -11.30 -7.45
CA PHE A 357 -24.66 -10.51 -7.19
C PHE A 357 -25.90 -11.35 -6.87
N ARG A 358 -26.01 -12.58 -7.39
CA ARG A 358 -27.03 -13.54 -6.95
C ARG A 358 -26.87 -13.90 -5.47
N LEU A 359 -25.64 -14.15 -5.02
CA LEU A 359 -25.36 -14.44 -3.62
C LEU A 359 -25.75 -13.25 -2.73
N ILE A 360 -25.35 -12.04 -3.13
CA ILE A 360 -25.68 -10.78 -2.44
C ILE A 360 -27.20 -10.60 -2.36
N ALA A 361 -27.92 -10.79 -3.48
CA ALA A 361 -29.37 -10.68 -3.54
C ALA A 361 -30.08 -11.71 -2.64
N LYS A 362 -29.61 -12.96 -2.65
CA LYS A 362 -30.15 -14.06 -1.84
C LYS A 362 -30.14 -13.77 -0.34
N HIS A 363 -29.14 -13.02 0.13
CA HIS A 363 -29.01 -12.63 1.53
C HIS A 363 -29.53 -11.20 1.82
N GLY A 364 -30.07 -10.50 0.81
CA GLY A 364 -30.61 -9.16 0.98
C GLY A 364 -29.56 -8.08 1.30
N TRP A 365 -28.30 -8.27 0.90
CA TRP A 365 -27.25 -7.27 1.13
C TRP A 365 -27.28 -6.15 0.10
N GLY A 366 -26.71 -5.01 0.47
CA GLY A 366 -26.49 -3.89 -0.45
C GLY A 366 -25.39 -4.14 -1.47
N ILE A 367 -25.28 -3.23 -2.44
CA ILE A 367 -24.23 -3.26 -3.46
C ILE A 367 -22.86 -3.03 -2.80
N PRO A 368 -21.83 -3.85 -3.07
CA PRO A 368 -20.49 -3.65 -2.53
C PRO A 368 -19.98 -2.24 -2.84
N ALA A 369 -19.33 -1.60 -1.87
CA ALA A 369 -18.99 -0.18 -1.99
C ALA A 369 -17.89 0.07 -3.03
N GLY A 370 -16.89 -0.80 -3.08
CA GLY A 370 -15.75 -0.66 -3.98
C GLY A 370 -15.33 -1.96 -4.65
N ILE A 371 -14.55 -1.81 -5.71
CA ILE A 371 -13.93 -2.94 -6.42
C ILE A 371 -12.52 -2.59 -6.89
N GLU A 372 -11.59 -3.53 -6.75
CA GLU A 372 -10.29 -3.50 -7.40
C GLU A 372 -10.15 -4.63 -8.44
N VAL A 373 -9.68 -4.28 -9.64
CA VAL A 373 -9.54 -5.19 -10.76
C VAL A 373 -8.26 -4.96 -11.55
N GLU A 374 -7.82 -5.95 -12.32
CA GLU A 374 -6.75 -5.78 -13.30
C GLU A 374 -7.30 -5.25 -14.64
N ASN A 375 -6.48 -4.49 -15.37
CA ASN A 375 -6.88 -3.74 -16.55
C ASN A 375 -7.33 -4.60 -17.76
N HIS A 376 -6.70 -5.76 -18.02
CA HIS A 376 -6.84 -6.45 -19.32
C HIS A 376 -8.25 -6.95 -19.64
N LEU A 377 -8.86 -7.77 -18.77
CA LEU A 377 -10.21 -8.31 -19.00
C LEU A 377 -11.34 -7.32 -18.64
N MET A 378 -11.02 -6.27 -17.87
CA MET A 378 -12.01 -5.37 -17.27
C MET A 378 -12.13 -4.03 -18.00
N SER A 379 -11.34 -3.83 -19.06
CA SER A 379 -11.34 -2.60 -19.87
C SER A 379 -12.69 -2.32 -20.56
N GLU A 380 -13.41 -3.36 -20.99
CA GLU A 380 -14.72 -3.22 -21.64
C GLU A 380 -15.78 -2.65 -20.69
N TYR A 381 -15.66 -2.94 -19.39
CA TYR A 381 -16.61 -2.50 -18.37
C TYR A 381 -16.33 -1.08 -17.84
N LYS A 382 -15.25 -0.43 -18.29
CA LYS A 382 -14.73 0.84 -17.75
C LYS A 382 -15.72 1.99 -17.82
N TYR A 383 -16.52 2.06 -18.87
CA TYR A 383 -17.55 3.08 -19.06
C TYR A 383 -18.97 2.53 -18.88
N THR A 384 -19.10 1.39 -18.19
CA THR A 384 -20.38 0.73 -17.91
C THR A 384 -20.45 0.35 -16.43
N LEU A 385 -20.38 -0.95 -16.10
CA LEU A 385 -20.44 -1.48 -14.74
C LEU A 385 -19.37 -0.88 -13.81
N LEU A 386 -18.15 -0.71 -14.34
CA LEU A 386 -16.96 -0.24 -13.61
C LEU A 386 -16.70 1.25 -13.79
N GLN A 387 -17.69 1.99 -14.29
CA GLN A 387 -17.66 3.43 -14.12
C GLN A 387 -18.02 3.76 -12.66
N GLU A 388 -17.16 4.55 -12.01
CA GLU A 388 -17.36 4.97 -10.63
C GLU A 388 -18.71 5.71 -10.48
N GLY A 389 -19.50 5.29 -9.50
CA GLY A 389 -20.86 5.79 -9.26
C GLY A 389 -21.97 4.98 -9.94
N THR A 390 -21.67 4.20 -10.99
CA THR A 390 -22.67 3.35 -11.67
C THR A 390 -23.08 2.19 -10.76
N VAL A 391 -22.31 1.09 -10.73
CA VAL A 391 -22.58 -0.02 -9.80
C VAL A 391 -21.72 0.04 -8.55
N PHE A 392 -20.44 0.40 -8.65
CA PHE A 392 -19.59 0.56 -7.47
C PHE A 392 -19.36 2.03 -7.18
N SER A 393 -19.34 2.41 -5.90
CA SER A 393 -19.04 3.78 -5.48
C SER A 393 -17.57 4.12 -5.69
N TYR A 394 -16.69 3.11 -5.64
CA TYR A 394 -15.25 3.25 -5.85
C TYR A 394 -14.73 2.16 -6.79
N VAL A 395 -13.97 2.55 -7.80
CA VAL A 395 -13.36 1.60 -8.75
C VAL A 395 -11.87 1.86 -8.86
N ARG A 396 -11.06 0.82 -8.64
CA ARG A 396 -9.61 0.86 -8.80
C ARG A 396 -9.14 -0.11 -9.87
N TYR A 397 -8.40 0.40 -10.84
CA TYR A 397 -7.64 -0.40 -11.78
C TYR A 397 -6.20 -0.56 -11.27
N CYS A 398 -5.82 -1.79 -10.92
CA CYS A 398 -4.45 -2.11 -10.52
C CYS A 398 -3.51 -2.04 -11.72
N ALA A 399 -2.25 -1.66 -11.49
CA ALA A 399 -1.25 -1.60 -12.55
C ALA A 399 -1.06 -2.99 -13.18
N PRO A 400 -1.02 -3.09 -14.53
CA PRO A 400 -0.83 -4.35 -15.22
C PRO A 400 0.48 -5.00 -14.78
N LEU A 401 0.50 -6.34 -14.63
CA LEU A 401 1.67 -7.12 -14.21
C LEU A 401 2.24 -6.78 -12.81
N ASN A 402 1.56 -5.94 -12.00
CA ASN A 402 1.95 -5.68 -10.62
C ASN A 402 1.15 -6.55 -9.65
N SER A 403 1.54 -7.81 -9.52
CA SER A 403 0.88 -8.80 -8.65
C SER A 403 0.74 -8.35 -7.19
N GLN A 404 1.63 -7.47 -6.72
CA GLN A 404 1.64 -7.03 -5.34
C GLN A 404 0.50 -6.07 -5.03
N GLU A 405 0.04 -5.29 -6.00
CA GLU A 405 -1.03 -4.33 -5.79
C GLU A 405 -2.36 -5.02 -5.54
N LYS A 406 -2.63 -6.14 -6.23
CA LYS A 406 -3.92 -6.82 -6.23
C LYS A 406 -4.01 -7.85 -5.12
N GLN A 407 -4.99 -7.71 -4.21
CA GLN A 407 -5.11 -8.61 -3.06
C GLN A 407 -5.52 -10.04 -3.48
N ALA A 408 -6.36 -10.18 -4.51
CA ALA A 408 -6.83 -11.48 -4.99
C ALA A 408 -5.70 -12.47 -5.30
N GLU A 409 -4.55 -12.03 -5.83
CA GLU A 409 -3.42 -12.93 -6.11
C GLU A 409 -2.84 -13.55 -4.83
N SER A 410 -2.75 -12.75 -3.76
CA SER A 410 -2.35 -13.24 -2.43
C SER A 410 -3.35 -14.26 -1.89
N LEU A 411 -4.66 -13.99 -2.05
CA LEU A 411 -5.74 -14.90 -1.63
C LEU A 411 -5.72 -16.22 -2.43
N ASN A 412 -5.54 -16.15 -3.75
CA ASN A 412 -5.36 -17.30 -4.64
C ASN A 412 -4.17 -18.16 -4.20
N GLY A 413 -3.04 -17.52 -3.88
CA GLY A 413 -1.86 -18.19 -3.32
C GLY A 413 -2.13 -18.84 -1.97
N ALA A 414 -2.89 -18.20 -1.08
CA ALA A 414 -3.26 -18.73 0.23
C ALA A 414 -4.23 -19.92 0.12
N LYS A 415 -5.32 -19.78 -0.66
CA LYS A 415 -6.29 -20.85 -0.97
C LYS A 415 -5.57 -22.06 -1.54
N LYS A 416 -4.68 -21.85 -2.51
CA LYS A 416 -3.89 -22.93 -3.12
C LYS A 416 -3.06 -23.70 -2.12
N ARG A 417 -2.37 -23.01 -1.20
CA ARG A 417 -1.48 -23.65 -0.22
C ARG A 417 -2.23 -24.34 0.92
N ARG A 418 -3.39 -23.81 1.35
CA ARG A 418 -4.12 -24.30 2.52
C ARG A 418 -5.17 -25.35 2.19
N ILE A 419 -5.90 -25.17 1.08
CA ILE A 419 -7.04 -26.01 0.71
C ILE A 419 -6.66 -26.91 -0.45
N ILE A 420 -6.37 -26.33 -1.62
CA ILE A 420 -6.21 -27.09 -2.88
C ILE A 420 -5.04 -28.10 -2.78
N HIS A 421 -3.89 -27.70 -2.23
CA HIS A 421 -2.73 -28.60 -2.06
C HIS A 421 -2.99 -29.76 -1.11
N ARG A 422 -3.84 -29.56 -0.10
CA ARG A 422 -4.23 -30.62 0.85
C ARG A 422 -5.27 -31.56 0.22
N ASN A 423 -6.20 -31.02 -0.55
CA ASN A 423 -7.35 -31.77 -1.06
C ASN A 423 -7.01 -32.56 -2.33
N HIS A 424 -5.99 -32.14 -3.11
CA HIS A 424 -5.72 -32.70 -4.44
C HIS A 424 -4.25 -33.09 -4.65
N VAL A 425 -4.03 -34.12 -5.47
CA VAL A 425 -2.69 -34.55 -5.91
C VAL A 425 -2.17 -33.73 -7.08
N GLY A 426 -0.85 -33.68 -7.26
CA GLY A 426 -0.22 -33.01 -8.40
C GLY A 426 -0.27 -31.48 -8.36
N ILE A 427 -0.50 -30.89 -7.18
CA ILE A 427 -0.56 -29.43 -7.00
C ILE A 427 0.84 -28.85 -6.80
N GLY A 428 1.32 -28.08 -7.78
CA GLY A 428 2.65 -27.45 -7.69
C GLY A 428 3.18 -26.96 -9.04
N ARG A 429 4.49 -26.77 -9.13
CA ARG A 429 5.22 -26.40 -10.37
C ARG A 429 6.48 -27.28 -10.52
N PHE A 430 6.97 -27.49 -11.74
CA PHE A 430 8.14 -28.36 -11.97
C PHE A 430 9.45 -27.80 -11.37
N TYR A 431 9.54 -26.47 -11.26
CA TYR A 431 10.60 -25.73 -10.57
C TYR A 431 10.23 -25.35 -9.12
N GLY A 432 9.14 -25.91 -8.59
CA GLY A 432 8.79 -25.73 -7.18
C GLY A 432 9.88 -26.32 -6.27
N LYS A 433 9.94 -25.83 -5.02
CA LYS A 433 10.83 -26.40 -4.00
C LYS A 433 10.07 -27.41 -3.15
N TRP A 434 10.74 -28.51 -2.76
CA TRP A 434 10.23 -29.51 -1.81
C TRP A 434 8.84 -30.05 -2.20
N LYS A 435 7.88 -30.03 -1.25
CA LYS A 435 6.49 -30.51 -1.41
C LYS A 435 5.64 -29.79 -2.47
N TYR A 436 6.15 -28.70 -3.04
CA TYR A 436 5.50 -27.96 -4.12
C TYR A 436 6.12 -28.24 -5.50
N ARG A 437 7.13 -29.12 -5.56
CA ARG A 437 7.70 -29.62 -6.80
C ARG A 437 6.86 -30.77 -7.34
N VAL A 438 6.49 -30.70 -8.62
CA VAL A 438 5.84 -31.80 -9.32
C VAL A 438 6.78 -32.30 -10.40
N GLU A 439 7.18 -33.57 -10.30
CA GLU A 439 8.05 -34.20 -11.28
C GLU A 439 7.23 -34.79 -12.43
N SER A 440 7.81 -34.76 -13.63
CA SER A 440 7.33 -35.53 -14.76
C SER A 440 8.32 -36.68 -14.95
N LYS A 441 7.83 -37.92 -15.05
CA LYS A 441 8.70 -39.08 -15.29
C LYS A 441 8.87 -39.26 -16.80
N LYS A 442 10.10 -39.12 -17.27
CA LYS A 442 10.42 -39.39 -18.68
C LYS A 442 10.48 -40.90 -18.89
N ILE A 443 9.84 -41.39 -19.94
CA ILE A 443 9.92 -42.80 -20.34
C ILE A 443 11.13 -42.92 -21.28
N SER A 444 12.05 -43.82 -20.94
CA SER A 444 13.22 -44.10 -21.78
C SER A 444 12.79 -45.01 -22.92
N ASP A 445 12.43 -44.42 -24.06
CA ASP A 445 12.18 -45.10 -25.32
C ASP A 445 13.17 -44.66 -26.42
N ALA A 446 13.13 -45.30 -27.58
CA ALA A 446 14.06 -45.03 -28.68
C ALA A 446 13.97 -43.59 -29.23
N GLY A 447 12.82 -42.93 -29.05
CA GLY A 447 12.61 -41.53 -29.40
C GLY A 447 13.06 -40.54 -28.31
N ASN A 448 13.18 -41.00 -27.07
CA ASN A 448 13.56 -40.21 -25.90
C ASN A 448 12.73 -38.91 -25.75
N ASP A 449 11.45 -38.95 -26.15
CA ASP A 449 10.52 -37.80 -26.08
C ASP A 449 9.20 -38.16 -25.39
N THR A 450 9.05 -39.40 -24.93
CA THR A 450 7.83 -39.87 -24.28
C THR A 450 7.88 -39.64 -22.76
N TRP A 451 6.77 -39.17 -22.19
CA TRP A 451 6.62 -38.91 -20.75
C TRP A 451 5.44 -39.72 -20.19
N GLU A 452 5.50 -40.12 -18.93
CA GLU A 452 4.38 -40.77 -18.24
C GLU A 452 3.16 -39.83 -18.24
N ASP A 453 2.02 -40.34 -18.72
CA ASP A 453 0.80 -39.56 -18.82
C ASP A 453 0.30 -39.18 -17.42
N LYS A 454 0.07 -37.88 -17.23
CA LYS A 454 -0.51 -37.36 -15.99
C LYS A 454 -1.97 -37.77 -15.89
N GLN A 455 -2.48 -37.90 -14.67
CA GLN A 455 -3.92 -38.00 -14.47
C GLN A 455 -4.59 -36.71 -14.98
N TYR A 456 -5.51 -36.88 -15.93
CA TYR A 456 -6.32 -35.81 -16.49
C TYR A 456 -7.79 -35.99 -16.10
N TYR A 457 -8.53 -34.88 -16.12
CA TYR A 457 -9.88 -34.81 -15.57
C TYR A 457 -10.86 -34.24 -16.59
N SER A 458 -12.15 -34.50 -16.41
CA SER A 458 -13.20 -33.82 -17.17
C SER A 458 -13.41 -32.40 -16.67
N PHE A 459 -14.08 -31.57 -17.49
CA PHE A 459 -14.43 -30.20 -17.10
C PHE A 459 -15.30 -30.16 -15.85
N ASN A 460 -16.36 -30.97 -15.82
CA ASN A 460 -17.32 -31.00 -14.71
C ASN A 460 -16.68 -31.45 -13.38
N GLU A 461 -15.77 -32.43 -13.42
CA GLU A 461 -15.03 -32.87 -12.23
C GLU A 461 -14.15 -31.74 -11.67
N LEU A 462 -13.39 -31.04 -12.51
CA LEU A 462 -12.53 -29.95 -12.07
C LEU A 462 -13.33 -28.78 -11.47
N VAL A 463 -14.47 -28.44 -12.08
CA VAL A 463 -15.37 -27.40 -11.60
C VAL A 463 -16.01 -27.81 -10.27
N ALA A 464 -16.52 -29.03 -10.16
CA ALA A 464 -17.14 -29.52 -8.92
C ALA A 464 -16.14 -29.57 -7.75
N ASP A 465 -14.92 -30.01 -8.02
CA ASP A 465 -13.84 -30.02 -7.03
C ASP A 465 -13.46 -28.61 -6.57
N ASP A 466 -13.30 -27.66 -7.50
CA ASP A 466 -12.94 -26.29 -7.11
C ASP A 466 -14.09 -25.57 -6.40
N ARG A 467 -15.36 -25.83 -6.76
CA ARG A 467 -16.53 -25.33 -6.00
C ARG A 467 -16.53 -25.86 -4.56
N ARG A 468 -16.15 -27.12 -4.35
CA ARG A 468 -15.98 -27.69 -3.00
C ARG A 468 -14.83 -27.01 -2.25
N ASP A 469 -13.71 -26.76 -2.92
CA ASP A 469 -12.58 -26.03 -2.34
C ASP A 469 -12.95 -24.56 -2.00
N ASN A 470 -13.78 -23.90 -2.80
CA ASN A 470 -14.32 -22.56 -2.51
C ASN A 470 -15.21 -22.58 -1.25
N TYR A 471 -16.12 -23.55 -1.17
CA TYR A 471 -16.98 -23.72 -0.01
C TYR A 471 -16.15 -23.96 1.25
N GLU A 472 -15.17 -24.87 1.20
CA GLU A 472 -14.31 -25.14 2.34
C GLU A 472 -13.47 -23.92 2.72
N TRP A 473 -12.91 -23.20 1.75
CA TRP A 473 -12.19 -21.96 2.00
C TRP A 473 -13.03 -20.95 2.80
N ASN A 474 -14.28 -20.72 2.38
CA ASN A 474 -15.20 -19.81 3.05
C ASN A 474 -15.52 -20.25 4.49
N HIS A 475 -15.58 -21.56 4.76
CA HIS A 475 -15.91 -22.11 6.08
C HIS A 475 -14.68 -22.45 6.94
N THR A 476 -13.49 -22.01 6.55
CA THR A 476 -12.29 -22.10 7.40
C THR A 476 -12.07 -20.83 8.20
N LEU A 477 -11.41 -20.96 9.35
CA LEU A 477 -11.08 -19.84 10.24
C LEU A 477 -10.41 -18.69 9.49
N HIS A 478 -10.90 -17.47 9.74
CA HIS A 478 -10.32 -16.24 9.21
C HIS A 478 -8.87 -16.08 9.72
N PRO A 479 -7.88 -15.66 8.92
CA PRO A 479 -6.48 -15.63 9.37
C PRO A 479 -6.22 -14.66 10.51
N ASN A 480 -7.00 -13.57 10.61
CA ASN A 480 -6.92 -12.61 11.71
C ASN A 480 -7.78 -13.06 12.91
N GLN A 481 -7.39 -14.16 13.57
CA GLN A 481 -8.07 -14.67 14.76
C GLN A 481 -7.94 -13.75 15.99
N LYS A 482 -7.01 -12.79 15.97
CA LYS A 482 -6.91 -11.77 17.02
C LYS A 482 -8.12 -10.82 16.99
N LYS A 483 -8.55 -10.42 15.79
CA LYS A 483 -9.71 -9.54 15.59
C LYS A 483 -11.03 -10.32 15.55
N TYR A 484 -11.03 -11.51 14.97
CA TYR A 484 -12.21 -12.36 14.79
C TYR A 484 -12.00 -13.75 15.43
N PRO A 485 -12.00 -13.86 16.77
CA PRO A 485 -11.73 -15.12 17.46
C PRO A 485 -12.82 -16.17 17.18
N GLY A 486 -12.43 -17.35 16.70
CA GLY A 486 -13.35 -18.47 16.46
C GLY A 486 -14.20 -18.35 15.19
N MET A 487 -14.16 -17.20 14.51
CA MET A 487 -14.97 -16.94 13.33
C MET A 487 -14.33 -17.50 12.05
N THR A 488 -15.14 -18.13 11.22
CA THR A 488 -14.79 -18.49 9.84
C THR A 488 -14.78 -17.23 8.95
N ARG A 489 -14.28 -17.34 7.72
CA ARG A 489 -14.40 -16.24 6.75
C ARG A 489 -15.87 -15.91 6.50
N TRP A 490 -16.72 -16.93 6.42
CA TRP A 490 -18.16 -16.76 6.24
C TRP A 490 -18.82 -16.04 7.41
N ASP A 491 -18.47 -16.38 8.65
CA ASP A 491 -18.99 -15.68 9.83
C ASP A 491 -18.57 -14.21 9.82
N VAL A 492 -17.30 -13.92 9.48
CA VAL A 492 -16.82 -12.53 9.33
C VAL A 492 -17.59 -11.79 8.25
N LEU A 493 -17.89 -12.44 7.11
CA LEU A 493 -18.71 -11.85 6.05
C LEU A 493 -20.11 -11.48 6.57
N MET A 494 -20.78 -12.39 7.28
CA MET A 494 -22.15 -12.19 7.76
C MET A 494 -22.25 -11.11 8.85
N GLU A 495 -21.34 -11.15 9.82
CA GLU A 495 -21.42 -10.33 11.04
C GLU A 495 -20.84 -8.93 10.86
N HIS A 496 -20.03 -8.71 9.82
CA HIS A 496 -19.35 -7.43 9.58
C HIS A 496 -19.67 -6.80 8.22
N ILE A 497 -20.88 -7.01 7.70
CA ILE A 497 -21.36 -6.29 6.51
C ILE A 497 -21.25 -4.77 6.74
N ASN A 498 -20.75 -4.05 5.74
CA ASN A 498 -20.66 -2.60 5.82
C ASN A 498 -22.06 -1.98 5.99
N PRO A 499 -22.30 -1.16 7.04
CA PRO A 499 -23.62 -0.59 7.29
C PRO A 499 -24.01 0.50 6.28
N ASN A 500 -23.06 1.03 5.50
CA ASN A 500 -23.24 2.14 4.56
C ASN A 500 -23.32 1.68 3.09
N LEU A 501 -23.59 0.40 2.83
CA LEU A 501 -23.78 -0.08 1.46
C LEU A 501 -25.01 0.58 0.82
N ARG A 502 -24.92 0.85 -0.48
CA ARG A 502 -26.09 1.28 -1.25
C ARG A 502 -27.12 0.15 -1.32
N PRO A 503 -28.42 0.43 -1.38
CA PRO A 503 -29.44 -0.60 -1.63
C PRO A 503 -29.13 -1.41 -2.89
N PHE A 504 -29.57 -2.66 -2.92
CA PHE A 504 -29.41 -3.53 -4.08
C PHE A 504 -30.14 -2.93 -5.31
N ASP A 505 -29.40 -2.67 -6.39
CA ASP A 505 -29.93 -2.07 -7.62
C ASP A 505 -30.08 -3.13 -8.72
N ALA A 506 -31.20 -3.87 -8.65
CA ALA A 506 -31.50 -4.93 -9.60
C ALA A 506 -31.63 -4.42 -11.06
N ILE A 507 -32.12 -3.19 -11.25
CA ILE A 507 -32.36 -2.58 -12.56
C ILE A 507 -31.04 -2.36 -13.28
N THR A 508 -30.10 -1.67 -12.62
CA THR A 508 -28.78 -1.37 -13.20
C THR A 508 -27.98 -2.64 -13.44
N LEU A 509 -28.02 -3.60 -12.51
CA LEU A 509 -27.35 -4.88 -12.66
C LEU A 509 -27.92 -5.70 -13.84
N ALA A 510 -29.24 -5.84 -13.93
CA ALA A 510 -29.87 -6.56 -15.04
C ALA A 510 -29.50 -5.93 -16.40
N ARG A 511 -29.40 -4.60 -16.48
CA ARG A 511 -29.01 -3.91 -17.71
C ARG A 511 -27.59 -4.23 -18.17
N TYR A 512 -26.61 -4.25 -17.25
CA TYR A 512 -25.20 -4.40 -17.62
C TYR A 512 -24.71 -5.85 -17.62
N ILE A 513 -25.16 -6.67 -16.68
CA ILE A 513 -24.73 -8.05 -16.54
C ILE A 513 -25.87 -9.05 -16.72
N GLY A 514 -27.12 -8.63 -16.93
CA GLY A 514 -28.24 -9.54 -17.20
C GLY A 514 -28.27 -10.13 -18.62
N GLU A 515 -29.29 -10.92 -18.89
CA GLU A 515 -29.67 -11.37 -20.23
C GLU A 515 -30.46 -10.29 -20.95
N LYS A 516 -30.20 -10.12 -22.25
CA LYS A 516 -30.85 -9.13 -23.10
C LYS A 516 -31.79 -9.84 -24.07
N VAL A 517 -33.07 -9.46 -24.06
CA VAL A 517 -34.09 -10.02 -24.95
C VAL A 517 -34.84 -8.90 -25.66
N GLU A 518 -34.74 -8.84 -26.98
CA GLU A 518 -35.57 -7.93 -27.79
C GLU A 518 -37.01 -8.45 -27.83
N THR A 519 -37.98 -7.60 -27.47
CA THR A 519 -39.39 -7.96 -27.41
C THR A 519 -40.27 -6.78 -27.81
N SER A 520 -41.59 -6.93 -27.67
CA SER A 520 -42.53 -5.85 -27.95
C SER A 520 -43.73 -5.97 -27.04
N VAL A 521 -44.30 -4.83 -26.66
CA VAL A 521 -45.56 -4.76 -25.91
C VAL A 521 -46.68 -5.27 -26.82
N ARG A 522 -47.43 -6.25 -26.33
CA ARG A 522 -48.54 -6.94 -27.00
C ARG A 522 -49.81 -6.65 -26.25
N ARG A 523 -50.92 -6.49 -26.99
CA ARG A 523 -52.25 -6.18 -26.43
C ARG A 523 -52.20 -5.06 -25.38
N ASN A 524 -51.29 -4.10 -25.59
CA ASN A 524 -51.01 -2.97 -24.70
C ASN A 524 -50.72 -3.34 -23.23
N SER A 525 -50.35 -4.59 -22.94
CA SER A 525 -50.39 -5.08 -21.56
C SER A 525 -49.37 -6.16 -21.21
N THR A 526 -48.84 -6.90 -22.18
CA THR A 526 -47.83 -7.94 -21.91
C THR A 526 -46.60 -7.83 -22.81
N VAL A 527 -45.49 -8.40 -22.36
CA VAL A 527 -44.29 -8.67 -23.16
C VAL A 527 -43.94 -10.16 -23.05
N ARG A 528 -43.23 -10.70 -24.06
CA ARG A 528 -42.78 -12.09 -24.04
C ARG A 528 -41.28 -12.17 -23.80
N VAL A 529 -40.86 -12.87 -22.76
CA VAL A 529 -39.46 -13.01 -22.33
C VAL A 529 -39.22 -14.45 -21.87
N ALA A 530 -38.13 -15.07 -22.33
CA ALA A 530 -37.79 -16.47 -22.04
C ALA A 530 -38.96 -17.46 -22.28
N TYR A 531 -39.68 -17.27 -23.39
CA TYR A 531 -40.86 -18.04 -23.80
C TYR A 531 -42.13 -17.88 -22.93
N GLU A 532 -42.07 -17.09 -21.87
CA GLU A 532 -43.18 -16.77 -20.96
C GLU A 532 -43.73 -15.35 -21.21
N ASP A 533 -45.00 -15.13 -20.85
CA ASP A 533 -45.61 -13.81 -20.92
C ASP A 533 -45.49 -13.09 -19.56
N TRP A 534 -45.29 -11.78 -19.62
CA TRP A 534 -45.11 -10.90 -18.45
C TRP A 534 -46.00 -9.66 -18.59
N TRP A 535 -46.77 -9.35 -17.55
CA TRP A 535 -47.64 -8.18 -17.48
C TRP A 535 -46.84 -6.90 -17.24
N LEU A 536 -47.21 -5.83 -17.96
CA LEU A 536 -46.89 -4.48 -17.52
C LEU A 536 -47.45 -4.25 -16.11
N SER A 537 -46.76 -3.44 -15.32
CA SER A 537 -47.17 -3.12 -13.96
C SER A 537 -48.53 -2.44 -13.96
N LYS A 538 -48.75 -1.47 -14.87
CA LYS A 538 -49.95 -0.64 -15.00
C LYS A 538 -50.18 -0.17 -16.46
N PRO A 539 -51.40 0.21 -16.85
CA PRO A 539 -51.69 0.77 -18.18
C PRO A 539 -50.98 2.10 -18.47
N ASP A 540 -50.81 2.98 -17.47
CA ASP A 540 -50.16 4.30 -17.61
C ASP A 540 -48.69 4.20 -18.09
N VAL A 541 -48.07 3.01 -17.98
CA VAL A 541 -46.73 2.73 -18.51
C VAL A 541 -46.64 2.97 -20.02
N LEU A 542 -47.76 2.78 -20.74
CA LEU A 542 -47.83 3.01 -22.19
C LEU A 542 -47.49 4.46 -22.57
N GLU A 543 -47.76 5.42 -21.69
CA GLU A 543 -47.44 6.84 -21.90
C GLU A 543 -45.92 7.10 -21.96
N ARG A 544 -45.11 6.17 -21.43
CA ARG A 544 -43.64 6.27 -21.44
C ARG A 544 -43.02 5.80 -22.75
N LEU A 545 -43.76 5.06 -23.57
CA LEU A 545 -43.30 4.57 -24.86
C LEU A 545 -43.21 5.71 -25.88
N ALA A 546 -42.24 5.63 -26.79
CA ALA A 546 -42.14 6.56 -27.90
C ALA A 546 -43.36 6.42 -28.85
N PRO A 547 -43.84 7.53 -29.45
CA PRO A 547 -44.95 7.49 -30.39
C PRO A 547 -44.71 6.46 -31.51
N ASN A 548 -45.72 5.63 -31.78
CA ASN A 548 -45.67 4.58 -32.80
C ASN A 548 -44.54 3.54 -32.60
N ASN A 549 -44.05 3.33 -31.36
CA ASN A 549 -43.00 2.35 -31.08
C ASN A 549 -43.30 1.49 -29.84
N TYR A 550 -43.78 0.27 -30.09
CA TYR A 550 -44.04 -0.75 -29.06
C TYR A 550 -42.85 -1.71 -28.85
N LYS A 551 -41.75 -1.54 -29.59
CA LYS A 551 -40.55 -2.36 -29.42
C LYS A 551 -39.83 -1.92 -28.14
N VAL A 552 -39.49 -2.90 -27.32
CA VAL A 552 -38.78 -2.71 -26.05
C VAL A 552 -37.73 -3.81 -25.88
N THR A 553 -36.71 -3.54 -25.10
CA THR A 553 -35.68 -4.51 -24.75
C THR A 553 -35.87 -4.90 -23.29
N ALA A 554 -36.00 -6.20 -23.03
CA ALA A 554 -36.09 -6.76 -21.69
C ALA A 554 -34.70 -7.18 -21.18
N TYR A 555 -34.46 -6.89 -19.91
CA TYR A 555 -33.25 -7.24 -19.18
C TYR A 555 -33.63 -7.96 -17.89
N TYR A 556 -32.92 -9.05 -17.57
CA TYR A 556 -33.10 -9.76 -16.29
C TYR A 556 -31.80 -10.41 -15.84
N LEU A 557 -31.63 -10.56 -14.53
CA LEU A 557 -30.59 -11.43 -13.97
C LEU A 557 -31.13 -12.87 -13.96
N PRO A 558 -30.52 -13.82 -14.68
CA PRO A 558 -30.95 -15.20 -14.62
C PRO A 558 -30.72 -15.77 -13.22
N ASP A 559 -31.53 -16.72 -12.76
CA ASP A 559 -31.23 -17.51 -11.56
C ASP A 559 -30.24 -18.66 -11.85
N GLU A 560 -30.09 -19.61 -10.92
CA GLU A 560 -29.21 -20.78 -11.07
C GLU A 560 -29.65 -21.71 -12.22
N ASP A 561 -30.95 -21.75 -12.54
CA ASP A 561 -31.54 -22.52 -13.64
C ASP A 561 -31.56 -21.74 -14.97
N GLY A 562 -31.08 -20.50 -14.98
CA GLY A 562 -31.11 -19.61 -16.13
C GLY A 562 -32.45 -18.92 -16.37
N LYS A 563 -33.38 -18.98 -15.42
CA LYS A 563 -34.72 -18.41 -15.55
C LYS A 563 -34.77 -16.95 -15.08
N PRO A 564 -35.64 -16.12 -15.70
CA PRO A 564 -35.92 -14.78 -15.23
C PRO A 564 -36.63 -14.78 -13.87
N GLN A 565 -36.18 -13.91 -12.96
CA GLN A 565 -36.85 -13.60 -11.69
C GLN A 565 -37.52 -12.22 -11.81
N ASP A 566 -36.70 -11.17 -11.82
CA ASP A 566 -37.14 -9.81 -12.11
C ASP A 566 -36.81 -9.42 -13.54
N VAL A 567 -37.83 -8.96 -14.28
CA VAL A 567 -37.68 -8.54 -15.68
C VAL A 567 -37.95 -7.05 -15.79
N PHE A 568 -37.00 -6.33 -16.37
CA PHE A 568 -37.03 -4.88 -16.55
C PHE A 568 -37.05 -4.55 -18.03
N ILE A 569 -37.98 -3.71 -18.47
CA ILE A 569 -38.09 -3.31 -19.88
C ILE A 569 -37.61 -1.87 -20.10
N PHE A 570 -36.92 -1.68 -21.22
CA PHE A 570 -36.30 -0.42 -21.63
C PHE A 570 -36.64 -0.11 -23.08
N GLN A 571 -36.56 1.18 -23.44
CA GLN A 571 -36.57 1.63 -24.82
C GLN A 571 -35.36 2.55 -25.03
N GLY A 572 -34.33 2.03 -25.71
CA GLY A 572 -33.01 2.66 -25.70
C GLY A 572 -32.44 2.66 -24.28
N ASP A 573 -31.97 3.82 -23.82
CA ASP A 573 -31.44 3.99 -22.46
C ASP A 573 -32.50 4.32 -21.39
N ARG A 574 -33.76 4.53 -21.82
CA ARG A 574 -34.87 4.89 -20.93
C ARG A 574 -35.51 3.64 -20.34
N TYR A 575 -35.53 3.56 -19.01
CA TYR A 575 -36.30 2.57 -18.27
C TYR A 575 -37.80 2.82 -18.46
N ILE A 576 -38.55 1.75 -18.76
CA ILE A 576 -40.00 1.81 -19.00
C ILE A 576 -40.75 1.24 -17.80
N ASP A 577 -40.45 0.01 -17.40
CA ASP A 577 -41.21 -0.72 -16.38
C ASP A 577 -40.48 -1.96 -15.82
N GLN A 578 -40.96 -2.44 -14.67
CA GLN A 578 -40.69 -3.78 -14.14
C GLN A 578 -41.94 -4.62 -14.37
N VAL A 579 -41.80 -5.73 -15.09
CA VAL A 579 -42.93 -6.57 -15.49
C VAL A 579 -43.11 -7.75 -14.54
N GLU A 580 -44.34 -8.20 -14.40
CA GLU A 580 -44.75 -9.26 -13.48
C GLU A 580 -45.08 -10.54 -14.27
N ARG A 581 -44.64 -11.71 -13.81
CA ARG A 581 -44.87 -12.96 -14.55
C ARG A 581 -46.36 -13.27 -14.66
N VAL A 582 -46.83 -13.63 -15.87
CA VAL A 582 -48.21 -14.06 -16.08
C VAL A 582 -48.36 -15.50 -15.56
N GLU A 583 -49.14 -15.68 -14.51
CA GLU A 583 -49.50 -17.00 -14.02
C GLU A 583 -50.77 -17.52 -14.68
N THR A 584 -50.78 -18.77 -15.13
CA THR A 584 -51.96 -19.41 -15.73
C THR A 584 -52.79 -20.16 -14.70
N TYR A 585 -54.09 -20.26 -14.95
CA TYR A 585 -55.05 -21.00 -14.13
C TYR A 585 -55.87 -21.97 -14.99
N ASN A 586 -56.39 -23.04 -14.40
CA ASN A 586 -57.25 -23.97 -15.13
C ASN A 586 -58.58 -23.30 -15.53
N ARG A 587 -58.92 -23.30 -16.83
CA ARG A 587 -60.20 -22.75 -17.31
C ARG A 587 -61.40 -23.63 -16.95
N VAL A 588 -61.18 -24.91 -16.69
CA VAL A 588 -62.25 -25.87 -16.38
C VAL A 588 -62.64 -25.67 -14.91
N MET A 589 -63.75 -24.98 -14.68
CA MET A 589 -64.19 -24.55 -13.35
C MET A 589 -64.26 -25.69 -12.32
N ALA A 590 -64.65 -26.90 -12.75
CA ALA A 590 -64.76 -28.07 -11.87
C ALA A 590 -63.39 -28.62 -11.38
N GLU A 591 -62.30 -28.30 -12.09
CA GLU A 591 -60.94 -28.74 -11.79
C GLU A 591 -60.10 -27.62 -11.17
N GLN A 592 -60.67 -26.44 -10.96
CA GLN A 592 -59.97 -25.31 -10.37
C GLN A 592 -59.65 -25.55 -8.91
N THR A 593 -58.38 -25.38 -8.58
CA THR A 593 -57.90 -25.33 -7.20
C THR A 593 -58.11 -23.94 -6.60
N GLU A 594 -57.91 -23.80 -5.28
CA GLU A 594 -57.90 -22.48 -4.64
C GLU A 594 -56.77 -21.58 -5.17
N GLU A 595 -55.66 -22.16 -5.63
CA GLU A 595 -54.59 -21.40 -6.28
C GLU A 595 -55.02 -20.87 -7.66
N ASP A 596 -55.77 -21.66 -8.43
CA ASP A 596 -56.32 -21.23 -9.72
C ASP A 596 -57.28 -20.04 -9.53
N LYS A 597 -58.12 -20.08 -8.50
CA LYS A 597 -59.02 -18.96 -8.17
C LYS A 597 -58.24 -17.70 -7.83
N LYS A 598 -57.19 -17.79 -7.01
CA LYS A 598 -56.33 -16.64 -6.67
C LYS A 598 -55.69 -16.02 -7.90
N LYS A 599 -55.13 -16.84 -8.80
CA LYS A 599 -54.53 -16.39 -10.07
C LYS A 599 -55.56 -15.72 -10.97
N PHE A 600 -56.76 -16.29 -11.07
CA PHE A 600 -57.87 -15.71 -11.82
C PHE A 600 -58.29 -14.34 -11.27
N TYR A 601 -58.47 -14.21 -9.95
CA TYR A 601 -58.79 -12.92 -9.32
C TYR A 601 -57.70 -11.87 -9.54
N HIS A 602 -56.43 -12.27 -9.45
CA HIS A 602 -55.30 -11.37 -9.76
C HIS A 602 -55.36 -10.88 -11.21
N GLN A 603 -55.61 -11.77 -12.18
CA GLN A 603 -55.75 -11.36 -13.58
C GLN A 603 -56.98 -10.46 -13.82
N GLN A 604 -58.12 -10.74 -13.18
CA GLN A 604 -59.29 -9.86 -13.28
C GLN A 604 -59.01 -8.46 -12.74
N LYS A 605 -58.26 -8.36 -11.63
CA LYS A 605 -57.83 -7.06 -11.08
C LYS A 605 -57.02 -6.25 -12.10
N LYS A 606 -56.07 -6.90 -12.79
CA LYS A 606 -55.31 -6.26 -13.89
C LYS A 606 -56.24 -5.77 -15.01
N VAL A 607 -57.18 -6.61 -15.47
CA VAL A 607 -58.14 -6.22 -16.53
C VAL A 607 -58.99 -5.02 -16.09
N LYS A 608 -59.47 -5.00 -14.84
CA LYS A 608 -60.24 -3.89 -14.29
C LYS A 608 -59.43 -2.58 -14.24
N GLU A 609 -58.15 -2.65 -13.86
CA GLU A 609 -57.25 -1.49 -13.89
C GLU A 609 -57.12 -0.90 -15.32
N PHE A 610 -56.99 -1.78 -16.32
CA PHE A 610 -56.96 -1.37 -17.73
C PHE A 610 -58.29 -0.72 -18.17
N MET A 611 -59.44 -1.31 -17.83
CA MET A 611 -60.75 -0.73 -18.14
C MET A 611 -60.94 0.64 -17.49
N ASN A 612 -60.54 0.80 -16.24
CA ASN A 612 -60.62 2.07 -15.53
C ASN A 612 -59.77 3.14 -16.20
N TYR A 613 -58.54 2.81 -16.61
CA TYR A 613 -57.68 3.73 -17.35
C TYR A 613 -58.31 4.15 -18.69
N THR A 614 -58.82 3.20 -19.48
CA THR A 614 -59.42 3.53 -20.78
C THR A 614 -60.68 4.36 -20.64
N ASN A 615 -61.53 4.07 -19.65
CA ASN A 615 -62.75 4.84 -19.41
C ASN A 615 -62.45 6.26 -18.93
N ARG A 616 -61.46 6.42 -18.04
CA ARG A 616 -61.01 7.74 -17.56
C ARG A 616 -60.46 8.61 -18.68
N ASN A 617 -59.74 8.00 -19.62
CA ASN A 617 -59.08 8.70 -20.72
C ASN A 617 -59.91 8.69 -22.02
N LEU A 618 -61.17 8.25 -21.96
CA LEU A 618 -62.05 8.22 -23.11
C LEU A 618 -62.37 9.65 -23.55
N VAL A 619 -62.09 9.95 -24.81
CA VAL A 619 -62.40 11.25 -25.41
C VAL A 619 -63.84 11.22 -25.92
N PRO A 620 -64.63 12.30 -25.74
CA PRO A 620 -65.98 12.36 -26.29
C PRO A 620 -65.97 12.14 -27.81
N ARG A 621 -67.02 11.50 -28.32
CA ARG A 621 -67.19 11.29 -29.76
C ARG A 621 -67.34 12.65 -30.44
N LEU A 622 -66.41 12.97 -31.33
CA LEU A 622 -66.44 14.20 -32.13
C LEU A 622 -67.21 13.97 -33.44
N GLY A 623 -68.05 14.93 -33.81
CA GLY A 623 -68.59 15.05 -35.16
C GLY A 623 -67.68 15.91 -36.02
N ILE A 624 -67.62 15.62 -37.31
CA ILE A 624 -66.92 16.46 -38.29
C ILE A 624 -67.99 16.98 -39.24
N HIS A 625 -68.01 18.30 -39.43
CA HIS A 625 -68.79 18.95 -40.47
C HIS A 625 -67.82 19.58 -41.47
N ASN A 626 -68.11 19.47 -42.76
CA ASN A 626 -67.30 20.13 -43.77
C ASN A 626 -67.63 21.63 -43.73
N SER A 627 -66.63 22.49 -43.59
CA SER A 627 -66.86 23.93 -43.40
C SER A 627 -67.60 24.58 -44.57
N LYS A 628 -67.50 24.01 -45.77
CA LYS A 628 -68.26 24.45 -46.96
C LYS A 628 -69.75 24.14 -46.88
N ASP A 629 -70.12 23.04 -46.23
CA ASP A 629 -71.52 22.64 -46.09
C ASP A 629 -72.23 23.56 -45.09
N TYR A 630 -71.49 24.08 -44.09
CA TYR A 630 -72.00 25.11 -43.17
C TYR A 630 -72.20 26.46 -43.85
N GLU A 631 -71.32 26.84 -44.78
CA GLU A 631 -71.48 28.07 -45.58
C GLU A 631 -72.69 27.94 -46.52
N GLU A 632 -72.89 26.80 -47.19
CA GLU A 632 -74.06 26.55 -48.03
C GLU A 632 -75.36 26.44 -47.21
N GLU A 633 -75.34 25.85 -46.02
CA GLU A 633 -76.48 25.81 -45.10
C GLU A 633 -76.81 27.20 -44.53
N GLN A 634 -75.80 27.99 -44.15
CA GLN A 634 -76.01 29.40 -43.78
C GLN A 634 -76.51 30.24 -44.94
N GLN A 635 -76.02 30.03 -46.17
CA GLN A 635 -76.52 30.74 -47.35
C GLN A 635 -77.98 30.37 -47.64
N LYS A 636 -78.34 29.09 -47.50
CA LYS A 636 -79.73 28.62 -47.63
C LYS A 636 -80.64 29.17 -46.53
N GLU A 637 -80.18 29.23 -45.27
CA GLU A 637 -80.93 29.87 -44.17
C GLU A 637 -81.11 31.38 -44.41
N ILE A 638 -80.08 32.07 -44.91
CA ILE A 638 -80.15 33.50 -45.26
C ILE A 638 -81.12 33.73 -46.43
N GLU A 639 -81.12 32.87 -47.46
CA GLU A 639 -82.06 32.93 -48.58
C GLU A 639 -83.50 32.62 -48.15
N GLU A 640 -83.73 31.66 -47.26
CA GLU A 640 -85.06 31.36 -46.70
C GLU A 640 -85.60 32.49 -45.80
N LEU A 641 -84.74 33.16 -45.03
CA LEU A 641 -85.12 34.33 -44.23
C LEU A 641 -85.43 35.56 -45.10
N ALA A 642 -84.81 35.70 -46.28
CA ALA A 642 -85.09 36.78 -47.22
C ALA A 642 -86.39 36.59 -48.05
N ALA A 643 -86.95 35.36 -48.09
CA ALA A 643 -88.10 35.00 -48.93
C ALA A 643 -89.48 35.15 -48.25
N LYS A 644 -89.58 35.58 -46.99
CA LYS A 644 -90.87 35.78 -46.29
C LYS A 644 -91.37 37.24 -46.39
N PRO A 645 -92.53 37.51 -47.00
CA PRO A 645 -93.11 38.86 -47.03
C PRO A 645 -93.78 39.24 -45.69
N THR A 646 -93.60 40.50 -45.33
CA THR A 646 -94.16 41.22 -44.19
C THR A 646 -95.68 41.38 -44.32
N GLY A 647 -96.44 41.07 -43.26
CA GLY A 647 -97.87 41.35 -43.17
C GLY A 647 -98.48 41.09 -41.79
N MET A 648 -98.81 42.19 -41.10
CA MET A 648 -99.75 42.38 -39.96
C MET A 648 -101.07 41.57 -40.11
N ASP A 649 -101.83 41.13 -39.08
CA ASP A 649 -102.33 41.83 -37.87
C ASP A 649 -102.80 40.86 -36.74
N ILE A 650 -102.52 41.27 -35.49
CA ILE A 650 -103.38 41.41 -34.28
C ILE A 650 -104.62 40.47 -34.09
N TYR A 651 -104.68 39.73 -32.97
CA TYR A 651 -105.77 39.78 -31.93
C TYR A 651 -105.45 38.94 -30.67
N THR A 652 -105.40 39.66 -29.53
CA THR A 652 -105.69 39.41 -28.09
C THR A 652 -105.70 38.03 -27.39
N SER A 653 -105.21 38.12 -26.13
CA SER A 653 -105.60 37.44 -24.85
C SER A 653 -105.29 35.94 -24.75
N ASP A 654 -104.48 35.44 -23.80
CA ASP A 654 -104.63 35.51 -22.36
C ASP A 654 -103.37 35.01 -21.61
N ILE A 655 -103.14 35.61 -20.45
CA ILE A 655 -102.14 35.24 -19.42
C ILE A 655 -102.77 34.15 -18.52
N PRO A 656 -102.01 33.14 -18.05
CA PRO A 656 -101.55 33.22 -16.66
C PRO A 656 -100.06 32.89 -16.45
N ASP A 657 -99.48 33.75 -15.62
CA ASP A 657 -98.20 33.66 -14.93
C ASP A 657 -98.08 32.48 -13.96
N SER A 658 -96.85 32.32 -13.48
CA SER A 658 -96.34 31.66 -12.26
C SER A 658 -95.76 30.24 -12.48
N ASP A 659 -94.57 29.89 -12.00
CA ASP A 659 -93.75 30.55 -10.98
C ASP A 659 -92.26 30.16 -11.11
N PHE A 660 -91.41 31.15 -10.87
CA PHE A 660 -89.96 31.05 -10.76
C PHE A 660 -89.61 30.59 -9.34
N GLY A 661 -88.72 29.62 -9.18
CA GLY A 661 -88.28 29.17 -7.86
C GLY A 661 -86.85 28.64 -7.86
N VAL A 662 -85.88 29.56 -7.85
CA VAL A 662 -84.48 29.27 -7.49
C VAL A 662 -84.39 29.20 -5.97
N GLN A 663 -83.87 28.09 -5.42
CA GLN A 663 -83.24 28.08 -4.09
C GLN A 663 -81.98 27.23 -4.07
N THR A 664 -80.97 27.82 -3.45
CA THR A 664 -79.59 27.39 -3.26
C THR A 664 -79.38 26.60 -1.96
N ALA A 665 -78.22 25.94 -1.90
CA ALA A 665 -77.43 25.59 -0.71
C ALA A 665 -77.78 24.31 0.08
N GLY A 666 -76.88 23.33 -0.06
CA GLY A 666 -75.96 22.93 1.01
C GLY A 666 -76.52 22.04 2.13
N LYS A 667 -76.19 20.74 2.07
CA LYS A 667 -75.93 19.97 3.29
C LYS A 667 -74.83 18.94 3.08
N VAL A 668 -73.71 19.24 3.73
CA VAL A 668 -72.60 18.32 4.03
C VAL A 668 -73.12 17.23 4.96
N LEU A 669 -72.87 15.97 4.61
CA LEU A 669 -72.85 14.86 5.56
C LEU A 669 -71.57 14.07 5.32
N GLN A 670 -70.62 14.26 6.23
CA GLN A 670 -69.55 13.30 6.52
C GLN A 670 -70.19 11.98 6.97
N GLY A 671 -69.85 10.91 6.27
CA GLY A 671 -70.13 9.54 6.67
C GLY A 671 -68.95 8.67 6.24
N THR A 672 -68.03 8.43 7.16
CA THR A 672 -67.00 7.40 7.06
C THR A 672 -67.65 6.03 7.10
N SER A 673 -67.52 5.22 6.05
CA SER A 673 -67.75 3.77 6.14
C SER A 673 -66.57 3.03 5.50
N SER A 674 -65.80 2.36 6.35
CA SER A 674 -64.91 1.28 6.00
C SER A 674 -65.71 0.15 5.35
N ILE A 675 -65.49 -0.11 4.07
CA ILE A 675 -65.98 -1.32 3.40
C ILE A 675 -64.97 -2.42 3.71
N SER A 676 -65.42 -3.50 4.34
CA SER A 676 -64.62 -4.71 4.57
C SER A 676 -64.45 -5.50 3.28
N GLU A 677 -63.30 -6.16 3.11
CA GLU A 677 -62.93 -6.98 1.93
C GLU A 677 -63.95 -8.07 1.54
N GLU A 678 -64.89 -8.42 2.43
CA GLU A 678 -65.97 -9.38 2.13
C GLU A 678 -67.05 -8.82 1.19
N ASP A 679 -67.30 -7.50 1.19
CA ASP A 679 -68.35 -6.88 0.36
C ASP A 679 -67.90 -6.65 -1.10
N GLU A 680 -66.60 -6.52 -1.37
CA GLU A 680 -66.09 -6.45 -2.75
C GLU A 680 -66.21 -7.81 -3.47
N ASN A 681 -66.09 -8.92 -2.73
CA ASN A 681 -66.28 -10.27 -3.28
C ASN A 681 -67.75 -10.57 -3.60
N ALA A 682 -68.69 -10.05 -2.80
CA ALA A 682 -70.13 -10.20 -3.07
C ALA A 682 -70.56 -9.43 -4.33
N LEU A 683 -70.01 -8.23 -4.55
CA LEU A 683 -70.30 -7.43 -5.75
C LEU A 683 -69.70 -8.05 -7.02
N ALA A 684 -68.55 -8.71 -6.93
CA ALA A 684 -67.94 -9.45 -8.04
C ALA A 684 -68.75 -10.70 -8.45
N ILE A 685 -69.42 -11.37 -7.50
CA ILE A 685 -70.32 -12.50 -7.78
C ILE A 685 -71.58 -12.02 -8.51
N ALA A 686 -72.11 -10.83 -8.17
CA ALA A 686 -73.31 -10.29 -8.82
C ALA A 686 -73.10 -9.96 -10.31
N MET A 687 -71.91 -9.51 -10.70
CA MET A 687 -71.62 -9.14 -12.09
C MET A 687 -71.28 -10.34 -13.00
N ALA A 688 -71.07 -11.54 -12.43
CA ALA A 688 -70.81 -12.76 -13.20
C ALA A 688 -72.09 -13.41 -13.77
N PHE A 689 -73.28 -12.98 -13.34
CA PHE A 689 -74.56 -13.54 -13.77
C PHE A 689 -75.30 -12.72 -14.84
N ASP A 690 -74.81 -11.54 -15.22
CA ASP A 690 -75.48 -10.64 -16.18
C ASP A 690 -74.92 -10.72 -17.62
N GLN A 691 -74.26 -11.83 -17.96
CA GLN A 691 -73.93 -12.18 -19.35
C GLN A 691 -74.54 -13.54 -19.72
N VAL A 692 -75.84 -13.53 -20.02
CA VAL A 692 -76.51 -14.47 -20.92
C VAL A 692 -77.32 -13.67 -21.93
#